data_AF-A0A5E4FUH8-F1
#
_entry.id   AF-A0A5E4FUH8-F1
#
_cell.length_a   1.000
_cell.length_b   1.000
_cell.length_c   1.000
_cell.angle_alpha   90.00
_cell.angle_beta   90.00
_cell.angle_gamma   90.00
#
_symmetry.space_group_name_H-M   'P 1'
#
loop_
_entity.id
_entity.type
_entity.pdbx_description
1 polymer ?
#
loop_
_entity_poly.entity_id
_entity_poly.type
_entity_poly.pdbx_seq_one_letter_code
_entity_poly.pdbx_strand_id
1 'polypeptide(L)'
;MVNFSKSFSVRTKYGAMATVVFASIYVVGAYISRARKMSKEEHQGPRLTRSMSIAVLHGGQLALQRLFEYHEARADKSAVEIAECELKTHLAEQHPDYKKLQSVIGKLEMSGKEAQAVEILKNATAKARNEGRNHEAYEYEMLLVEMLIYKGDFKEALGRECLRHAEISDARRPLFKAIVHIIEGNKNEGTKYWREFNDLKEEFHCTPCMKESMEECQLHKLSTNFNEFEKVVDILKKDIIEAPLFSYPATYGEHKYAIPTHRTTCSSPVFFSDYWMVLKEIQNLCKNSSWSSSGLRYMQGKAETFAGNLSTQERIPYFVHYNDSIEFPCGFLKKFPISNSDRTDMENCKGVVVVSAIFNDHDKIRQPRGLGSKTLDNVCFFLFIDDVTLKGLVYHRLIPSKSKNYKIGAWRVVKVLSKGLYENPAMNGVIPKYLVHRLFPNSKFSIWIDAKLQLMVDPLLLIHSLVVSENADMAISKHPYYIHTMEEAMATARWQKWWDVDGLKRQMETYCENGLLPWSPSKLPYPSDVPDSALILRRHGLRSNLFSCLLFNELEAFNPRDQLAFAYVRDLMSPRLKLNMFEVEVFEQVVVEYRHNIKRGGGASGRQEVGLKGPKSKKTKRVGPDLLYVNGSCCGKCQKYLLEMWGESES
;
A
#
# COMPACT_ATOMS: atom_id res chain seq x y z
N MET A 1 -29.99 48.27 -12.79
CA MET A 1 -30.03 49.73 -13.03
C MET A 1 -29.60 50.44 -11.75
N VAL A 2 -28.63 51.35 -11.88
CA VAL A 2 -28.33 52.53 -11.03
C VAL A 2 -27.66 52.33 -9.65
N ASN A 3 -26.34 52.50 -9.68
CA ASN A 3 -25.46 53.28 -8.80
C ASN A 3 -26.05 54.01 -7.58
N PHE A 4 -25.38 53.90 -6.43
CA PHE A 4 -25.13 55.05 -5.57
C PHE A 4 -23.74 54.95 -4.93
N SER A 5 -22.85 55.85 -5.35
CA SER A 5 -21.53 56.13 -4.76
C SER A 5 -21.45 57.62 -4.46
N LYS A 6 -20.69 57.95 -3.40
CA LYS A 6 -20.32 59.24 -2.78
C LYS A 6 -20.92 59.35 -1.38
N SER A 7 -20.20 59.72 -0.31
CA SER A 7 -18.83 60.23 -0.15
C SER A 7 -18.55 60.24 1.37
N PHE A 8 -17.38 59.81 1.83
CA PHE A 8 -16.84 60.27 3.11
C PHE A 8 -15.32 60.41 3.00
N SER A 9 -14.86 61.66 3.01
CA SER A 9 -13.45 62.04 3.09
C SER A 9 -13.21 62.62 4.48
N VAL A 10 -12.34 62.00 5.26
CA VAL A 10 -11.74 62.59 6.47
C VAL A 10 -10.23 62.58 6.32
N ARG A 11 -9.63 63.78 6.29
CA ARG A 11 -8.20 64.02 6.40
C ARG A 11 -7.81 64.05 7.88
N THR A 12 -6.86 63.22 8.31
CA THR A 12 -6.08 63.45 9.54
C THR A 12 -4.59 63.22 9.30
N LYS A 13 -3.78 64.14 9.85
CA LYS A 13 -2.38 64.47 9.46
C LYS A 13 -1.27 63.57 10.03
N TYR A 14 -1.56 62.40 10.59
CA TYR A 14 -0.52 61.52 11.18
C TYR A 14 -0.74 60.01 10.91
N GLY A 15 -1.39 59.65 9.80
CA GLY A 15 -1.74 58.25 9.48
C GLY A 15 -0.59 57.34 9.01
N ALA A 16 0.55 57.89 8.58
CA ALA A 16 1.61 57.12 7.94
C ALA A 16 2.69 56.60 8.91
N MET A 17 2.94 57.25 10.04
CA MET A 17 4.01 56.85 10.97
C MET A 17 3.58 55.77 11.97
N ALA A 18 2.31 55.75 12.39
CA ALA A 18 1.80 54.74 13.31
C ALA A 18 1.64 53.36 12.63
N THR A 19 1.25 53.32 11.36
CA THR A 19 1.02 52.07 10.62
C THR A 19 2.32 51.31 10.35
N VAL A 20 3.44 52.01 10.13
CA VAL A 20 4.74 51.35 9.90
C VAL A 20 5.27 50.71 11.17
N VAL A 21 5.18 51.38 12.33
CA VAL A 21 5.68 50.83 13.61
C VAL A 21 4.87 49.60 14.03
N PHE A 22 3.53 49.66 13.94
CA PHE A 22 2.68 48.50 14.25
C PHE A 22 2.87 47.35 13.25
N ALA A 23 3.06 47.62 11.95
CA ALA A 23 3.35 46.58 10.98
C ALA A 23 4.70 45.90 11.24
N SER A 24 5.75 46.65 11.60
CA SER A 24 7.05 46.06 11.95
C SER A 24 6.99 45.21 13.23
N ILE A 25 6.24 45.61 14.25
CA ILE A 25 6.05 44.80 15.47
C ILE A 25 5.23 43.54 15.16
N TYR A 26 4.21 43.64 14.29
CA TYR A 26 3.43 42.46 13.87
C TYR A 26 4.24 41.50 13.01
N VAL A 27 5.11 42.00 12.13
CA VAL A 27 5.99 41.19 11.29
C VAL A 27 7.07 40.50 12.13
N VAL A 28 7.69 41.20 13.09
CA VAL A 28 8.67 40.62 14.01
C VAL A 28 8.00 39.63 14.98
N GLY A 29 6.81 39.95 15.51
CA GLY A 29 6.01 39.04 16.33
C GLY A 29 5.53 37.81 15.56
N ALA A 30 5.15 37.96 14.29
CA ALA A 30 4.81 36.85 13.40
C ALA A 30 6.05 36.03 13.01
N TYR A 31 7.22 36.65 12.85
CA TYR A 31 8.46 35.94 12.54
C TYR A 31 8.98 35.15 13.75
N ILE A 32 8.89 35.71 14.96
CA ILE A 32 9.24 35.01 16.21
C ILE A 32 8.20 33.94 16.54
N SER A 33 6.91 34.18 16.29
CA SER A 33 5.84 33.17 16.40
C SER A 33 6.03 32.04 15.38
N ARG A 34 6.40 32.36 14.14
CA ARG A 34 6.66 31.38 13.07
C ARG A 34 7.97 30.62 13.30
N ALA A 35 9.00 31.24 13.84
CA ALA A 35 10.24 30.57 14.27
C ALA A 35 10.01 29.66 15.49
N ARG A 36 9.20 30.09 16.47
CA ARG A 36 8.78 29.24 17.61
C ARG A 36 7.80 28.14 17.20
N LYS A 37 7.02 28.33 16.12
CA LYS A 37 6.14 27.30 15.55
C LYS A 37 6.91 26.30 14.67
N MET A 38 7.94 26.76 13.95
CA MET A 38 8.87 25.89 13.21
C MET A 38 9.81 25.08 14.12
N SER A 39 10.10 25.56 15.33
CA SER A 39 10.84 24.80 16.36
C SER A 39 10.01 23.70 17.03
N LYS A 40 8.70 23.59 16.77
CA LYS A 40 7.78 22.68 17.48
C LYS A 40 7.20 21.55 16.61
N GLU A 41 7.65 21.44 15.36
CA GLU A 41 7.22 20.38 14.44
C GLU A 41 8.40 19.47 14.13
N GLU A 42 8.49 18.43 14.95
CA GLU A 42 9.58 17.47 14.98
C GLU A 42 9.49 16.47 13.82
N HIS A 43 10.64 16.22 13.19
CA HIS A 43 10.80 15.36 12.02
C HIS A 43 10.33 13.92 12.32
N GLN A 44 9.26 13.46 11.67
CA GLN A 44 8.81 12.08 11.77
C GLN A 44 9.45 11.24 10.67
N GLY A 45 10.44 10.44 11.05
CA GLY A 45 11.05 9.41 10.21
C GLY A 45 10.15 8.18 10.00
N PRO A 46 10.68 7.10 9.39
CA PRO A 46 9.95 5.86 9.11
C PRO A 46 9.26 5.30 10.35
N ARG A 47 7.99 4.91 10.21
CA ARG A 47 7.15 4.40 11.30
C ARG A 47 7.59 2.96 11.66
N LEU A 48 8.37 2.83 12.73
CA LEU A 48 8.81 1.54 13.29
C LEU A 48 7.64 0.80 13.96
N THR A 49 7.67 -0.53 14.07
CA THR A 49 6.74 -1.22 14.97
C THR A 49 7.02 -0.82 16.42
N ARG A 50 6.07 -0.99 17.34
CA ARG A 50 6.27 -0.62 18.75
C ARG A 50 7.45 -1.39 19.35
N SER A 51 7.60 -2.67 19.00
CA SER A 51 8.74 -3.50 19.38
C SER A 51 10.07 -3.04 18.82
N MET A 52 10.11 -2.57 17.57
CA MET A 52 11.32 -1.97 16.99
C MET A 52 11.67 -0.65 17.67
N SER A 53 10.70 0.21 17.96
CA SER A 53 10.93 1.46 18.69
C SER A 53 11.55 1.19 20.06
N ILE A 54 10.98 0.29 20.86
CA ILE A 54 11.54 -0.08 22.16
C ILE A 54 12.95 -0.69 22.01
N ALA A 55 13.19 -1.53 21.02
CA ALA A 55 14.51 -2.12 20.81
C ALA A 55 15.57 -1.11 20.39
N VAL A 56 15.23 -0.13 19.54
CA VAL A 56 16.10 1.01 19.23
C VAL A 56 16.44 1.82 20.49
N LEU A 57 15.49 1.97 21.42
CA LEU A 57 15.72 2.64 22.70
C LEU A 57 16.66 1.84 23.62
N HIS A 58 16.59 0.50 23.61
CA HIS A 58 17.56 -0.36 24.29
C HIS A 58 18.96 -0.27 23.67
N GLY A 59 19.05 -0.18 22.34
CA GLY A 59 20.30 -0.12 21.58
C GLY A 59 21.03 -1.46 21.40
N GLY A 60 22.14 -1.45 20.66
CA GLY A 60 23.03 -2.61 20.46
C GLY A 60 22.40 -3.78 19.69
N GLN A 61 22.80 -5.00 20.04
CA GLN A 61 22.41 -6.25 19.36
C GLN A 61 20.90 -6.51 19.37
N LEU A 62 20.17 -6.06 20.40
CA LEU A 62 18.72 -6.30 20.52
C LEU A 62 17.94 -5.61 19.40
N ALA A 63 18.34 -4.40 19.02
CA ALA A 63 17.69 -3.66 17.96
C ALA A 63 17.95 -4.26 16.57
N LEU A 64 19.18 -4.72 16.34
CA LEU A 64 19.54 -5.45 15.13
C LEU A 64 18.77 -6.78 15.03
N GLN A 65 18.67 -7.50 16.16
CA GLN A 65 17.87 -8.71 16.25
C GLN A 65 16.38 -8.44 15.95
N ARG A 66 15.81 -7.35 16.48
CA ARG A 66 14.42 -6.95 16.13
C ARG A 66 14.22 -6.59 14.68
N LEU A 67 15.22 -6.00 14.04
CA LEU A 67 15.17 -5.73 12.62
C LEU A 67 15.11 -7.05 11.82
N PHE A 68 15.96 -8.03 12.15
CA PHE A 68 15.91 -9.35 11.53
C PHE A 68 14.60 -10.09 11.81
N GLU A 69 14.10 -10.07 13.05
CA GLU A 69 12.83 -10.72 13.41
C GLU A 69 11.62 -10.03 12.75
N TYR A 70 11.68 -8.72 12.54
CA TYR A 70 10.66 -7.99 11.78
C TYR A 70 10.64 -8.47 10.31
N HIS A 71 11.81 -8.64 9.71
CA HIS A 71 11.92 -9.22 8.37
C HIS A 71 11.51 -10.69 8.32
N GLU A 72 11.84 -11.49 9.34
CA GLU A 72 11.44 -12.90 9.48
C GLU A 72 9.92 -13.04 9.63
N ALA A 73 9.30 -12.27 10.52
CA ALA A 73 7.85 -12.26 10.73
C ALA A 73 7.09 -11.74 9.50
N ARG A 74 7.75 -10.91 8.67
CA ARG A 74 7.24 -10.50 7.34
C ARG A 74 7.37 -11.62 6.29
N ALA A 75 8.34 -12.52 6.44
CA ALA A 75 8.64 -13.60 5.49
C ALA A 75 7.92 -14.93 5.80
N ASP A 76 7.80 -15.36 7.07
CA ASP A 76 7.17 -16.63 7.45
C ASP A 76 6.08 -16.42 8.52
N LYS A 77 4.87 -16.88 8.18
CA LYS A 77 3.66 -16.68 8.98
C LYS A 77 3.36 -17.82 9.95
N SER A 78 4.05 -18.95 9.82
CA SER A 78 3.95 -20.06 10.79
C SER A 78 4.61 -19.67 12.12
N ALA A 79 5.70 -18.89 12.08
CA ALA A 79 6.38 -18.34 13.24
C ALA A 79 5.46 -17.50 14.17
N VAL A 80 4.38 -16.91 13.62
CA VAL A 80 3.43 -16.04 14.34
C VAL A 80 2.35 -16.83 15.10
N GLU A 81 1.85 -17.93 14.53
CA GLU A 81 0.95 -18.84 15.26
C GLU A 81 1.72 -19.69 16.28
N ILE A 82 2.99 -19.98 15.98
CA ILE A 82 3.90 -20.72 16.85
C ILE A 82 4.37 -19.86 18.05
N ALA A 83 4.55 -18.54 17.91
CA ALA A 83 5.06 -17.66 18.97
C ALA A 83 4.29 -17.75 20.30
N GLU A 84 2.97 -17.97 20.26
CA GLU A 84 2.17 -18.18 21.48
C GLU A 84 2.47 -19.54 22.14
N CYS A 85 2.66 -20.58 21.33
CA CYS A 85 3.11 -21.90 21.80
C CYS A 85 4.55 -21.83 22.32
N GLU A 86 5.46 -21.17 21.60
CA GLU A 86 6.84 -20.92 22.03
C GLU A 86 6.90 -20.20 23.37
N LEU A 87 6.06 -19.17 23.57
CA LEU A 87 5.98 -18.48 24.85
C LEU A 87 5.59 -19.46 25.97
N LYS A 88 4.54 -20.26 25.77
CA LYS A 88 4.09 -21.25 26.76
C LYS A 88 5.13 -22.33 27.02
N THR A 89 5.83 -22.80 25.97
CA THR A 89 6.88 -23.81 26.06
C THR A 89 8.09 -23.29 26.81
N HIS A 90 8.61 -22.12 26.45
CA HIS A 90 9.77 -21.53 27.11
C HIS A 90 9.50 -21.15 28.57
N LEU A 91 8.27 -20.71 28.89
CA LEU A 91 7.88 -20.43 30.29
C LEU A 91 7.74 -21.71 31.15
N ALA A 92 7.62 -22.89 30.52
CA ALA A 92 7.55 -24.19 31.19
C ALA A 92 8.92 -24.85 31.39
N GLU A 93 9.98 -24.30 30.81
CA GLU A 93 11.35 -24.81 30.97
C GLU A 93 11.85 -24.63 32.41
N GLN A 94 12.70 -25.56 32.85
CA GLN A 94 13.32 -25.49 34.20
C GLN A 94 14.28 -24.31 34.34
N HIS A 95 14.93 -23.91 33.23
CA HIS A 95 15.79 -22.74 33.13
C HIS A 95 15.47 -21.97 31.84
N PRO A 96 14.55 -20.99 31.91
CA PRO A 96 14.08 -20.27 30.73
C PRO A 96 15.20 -19.42 30.11
N ASP A 97 15.32 -19.46 28.79
CA ASP A 97 16.19 -18.55 28.04
C ASP A 97 15.51 -17.18 27.85
N TYR A 98 15.90 -16.20 28.68
CA TYR A 98 15.30 -14.87 28.67
C TYR A 98 15.51 -14.11 27.37
N LYS A 99 16.60 -14.36 26.62
CA LYS A 99 16.81 -13.73 25.31
C LYS A 99 15.81 -14.25 24.28
N LYS A 100 15.52 -15.55 24.31
CA LYS A 100 14.47 -16.15 23.48
C LYS A 100 13.08 -15.69 23.90
N LEU A 101 12.80 -15.63 25.21
CA LEU A 101 11.52 -15.08 25.68
C LEU A 101 11.33 -13.64 25.20
N GLN A 102 12.35 -12.79 25.32
CA GLN A 102 12.32 -11.43 24.79
C GLN A 102 12.05 -11.43 23.27
N SER A 103 12.74 -12.27 22.48
CA SER A 103 12.44 -12.45 21.05
C SER A 103 10.95 -12.74 20.79
N VAL A 104 10.39 -13.72 21.49
CA VAL A 104 8.97 -14.14 21.35
C VAL A 104 8.00 -13.00 21.70
N ILE A 105 8.31 -12.17 22.69
CA ILE A 105 7.51 -11.00 23.07
C ILE A 105 7.34 -10.00 21.91
N GLY A 106 8.40 -9.69 21.18
CA GLY A 106 8.27 -8.79 20.02
C GLY A 106 7.54 -9.44 18.85
N LYS A 107 7.71 -10.76 18.64
CA LYS A 107 6.90 -11.50 17.66
C LYS A 107 5.40 -11.42 17.98
N LEU A 108 5.02 -11.51 19.25
CA LEU A 108 3.63 -11.38 19.70
C LEU A 108 3.06 -9.96 19.53
N GLU A 109 3.86 -8.92 19.73
CA GLU A 109 3.47 -7.52 19.42
C GLU A 109 3.21 -7.33 17.93
N MET A 110 4.15 -7.77 17.08
CA MET A 110 4.01 -7.67 15.62
C MET A 110 2.78 -8.44 15.09
N SER A 111 2.31 -9.42 15.87
CA SER A 111 1.16 -10.28 15.58
C SER A 111 -0.16 -9.76 16.13
N GLY A 112 -0.17 -8.67 16.91
CA GLY A 112 -1.38 -8.11 17.51
C GLY A 112 -2.03 -9.01 18.57
N LYS A 113 -1.24 -9.84 19.26
CA LYS A 113 -1.70 -10.78 20.31
C LYS A 113 -1.38 -10.30 21.73
N GLU A 114 -1.33 -8.99 21.95
CA GLU A 114 -0.79 -8.41 23.17
C GLU A 114 -1.62 -8.77 24.41
N ALA A 115 -2.94 -8.76 24.28
CA ALA A 115 -3.84 -9.12 25.38
C ALA A 115 -3.64 -10.58 25.85
N GLN A 116 -3.43 -11.50 24.91
CA GLN A 116 -3.20 -12.92 25.22
C GLN A 116 -1.84 -13.13 25.87
N ALA A 117 -0.79 -12.46 25.36
CA ALA A 117 0.54 -12.51 25.95
C ALA A 117 0.55 -11.94 27.38
N VAL A 118 -0.15 -10.83 27.63
CA VAL A 118 -0.33 -10.25 28.96
C VAL A 118 -0.98 -11.24 29.93
N GLU A 119 -2.01 -11.98 29.48
CA GLU A 119 -2.68 -13.00 30.31
C GLU A 119 -1.75 -14.17 30.64
N ILE A 120 -1.02 -14.67 29.64
CA ILE A 120 -0.04 -15.77 29.82
C ILE A 120 1.05 -15.36 30.82
N LEU A 121 1.63 -14.17 30.66
CA LEU A 121 2.70 -13.66 31.53
C LEU A 121 2.21 -13.39 32.96
N LYS A 122 0.98 -12.88 33.14
CA LYS A 122 0.37 -12.71 34.46
C LYS A 122 0.27 -14.05 35.20
N ASN A 123 -0.21 -15.09 34.52
CA ASN A 123 -0.35 -16.42 35.08
C ASN A 123 1.03 -17.04 35.41
N ALA A 124 2.01 -16.88 34.51
CA ALA A 124 3.37 -17.38 34.73
C ALA A 124 4.07 -16.67 35.91
N THR A 125 3.90 -15.36 36.03
CA THR A 125 4.46 -14.56 37.13
C THR A 125 3.86 -14.98 38.47
N ALA A 126 2.52 -15.15 38.53
CA ALA A 126 1.84 -15.61 39.75
C ALA A 126 2.29 -17.03 40.15
N LYS A 127 2.45 -17.93 39.18
CA LYS A 127 2.94 -19.30 39.42
C LYS A 127 4.37 -19.28 39.98
N ALA A 128 5.29 -18.53 39.37
CA ALA A 128 6.67 -18.45 39.81
C ALA A 128 6.79 -17.90 41.25
N ARG A 129 5.99 -16.89 41.61
CA ARG A 129 5.94 -16.35 42.98
C ARG A 129 5.45 -17.37 43.99
N ASN A 130 4.39 -18.11 43.67
CA ASN A 130 3.84 -19.15 44.54
C ASN A 130 4.81 -20.32 44.76
N GLU A 131 5.68 -20.58 43.79
CA GLU A 131 6.72 -21.62 43.84
C GLU A 131 8.04 -21.12 44.46
N GLY A 132 8.12 -19.87 44.93
CA GLY A 132 9.33 -19.28 45.53
C GLY A 132 10.43 -18.93 44.52
N ARG A 133 10.11 -18.95 43.22
CA ARG A 133 11.01 -18.67 42.09
C ARG A 133 11.08 -17.17 41.81
N ASN A 134 11.70 -16.43 42.74
CA ASN A 134 11.68 -14.96 42.76
C ASN A 134 12.43 -14.32 41.58
N HIS A 135 13.53 -14.92 41.11
CA HIS A 135 14.28 -14.41 39.96
C HIS A 135 13.48 -14.56 38.67
N GLU A 136 12.90 -15.73 38.42
CA GLU A 136 12.03 -15.96 37.25
C GLU A 136 10.79 -15.07 37.30
N ALA A 137 10.19 -14.90 38.49
CA ALA A 137 9.06 -13.99 38.66
C ALA A 137 9.41 -12.55 38.27
N TYR A 138 10.61 -12.07 38.63
CA TYR A 138 11.09 -10.75 38.24
C TYR A 138 11.25 -10.61 36.72
N GLU A 139 11.91 -11.58 36.07
CA GLU A 139 12.09 -11.56 34.61
C GLU A 139 10.77 -11.63 33.83
N TYR A 140 9.82 -12.47 34.26
CA TYR A 140 8.49 -12.55 33.65
C TYR A 140 7.70 -11.25 33.84
N GLU A 141 7.86 -10.61 35.01
CA GLU A 141 7.22 -9.32 35.28
C GLU A 141 7.82 -8.19 34.43
N MET A 142 9.11 -8.24 34.11
CA MET A 142 9.75 -7.29 33.18
C MET A 142 9.22 -7.43 31.75
N LEU A 143 9.06 -8.67 31.25
CA LEU A 143 8.42 -8.93 29.96
C LEU A 143 6.95 -8.50 29.95
N LEU A 144 6.26 -8.68 31.09
CA LEU A 144 4.88 -8.21 31.27
C LEU A 144 4.79 -6.68 31.19
N VAL A 145 5.72 -5.94 31.80
CA VAL A 145 5.79 -4.47 31.68
C VAL A 145 5.94 -4.06 30.23
N GLU A 146 6.84 -4.69 29.47
CA GLU A 146 7.05 -4.41 28.04
C GLU A 146 5.75 -4.61 27.25
N MET A 147 5.04 -5.73 27.48
CA MET A 147 3.75 -6.00 26.84
C MET A 147 2.64 -5.03 27.24
N LEU A 148 2.60 -4.59 28.51
CA LEU A 148 1.64 -3.59 28.97
C LEU A 148 1.89 -2.22 28.33
N ILE A 149 3.16 -1.86 28.08
CA ILE A 149 3.51 -0.67 27.31
C ILE A 149 3.00 -0.80 25.87
N TYR A 150 3.22 -1.94 25.19
CA TYR A 150 2.70 -2.16 23.84
C TYR A 150 1.17 -2.07 23.77
N LYS A 151 0.49 -2.62 24.77
CA LYS A 151 -0.98 -2.58 24.88
C LYS A 151 -1.52 -1.17 25.20
N GLY A 152 -0.71 -0.31 25.82
CA GLY A 152 -1.09 1.03 26.27
C GLY A 152 -1.64 1.11 27.70
N ASP A 153 -1.48 0.05 28.50
CA ASP A 153 -1.91 0.00 29.90
C ASP A 153 -0.83 0.56 30.84
N PHE A 154 -0.48 1.84 30.65
CA PHE A 154 0.65 2.51 31.32
C PHE A 154 0.57 2.50 32.86
N LYS A 155 -0.62 2.73 33.42
CA LYS A 155 -0.82 2.69 34.88
C LYS A 155 -0.59 1.30 35.45
N GLU A 156 -0.99 0.27 34.71
CA GLU A 156 -0.76 -1.11 35.12
C GLU A 156 0.73 -1.46 35.03
N ALA A 157 1.43 -0.98 33.98
CA ALA A 157 2.87 -1.15 33.82
C ALA A 157 3.66 -0.51 35.00
N LEU A 158 3.39 0.76 35.33
CA LEU A 158 4.01 1.46 36.47
C LEU A 158 3.65 0.85 37.84
N GLY A 159 2.50 0.16 37.92
CA GLY A 159 2.03 -0.51 39.12
C GLY A 159 2.79 -1.79 39.47
N ARG A 160 3.59 -2.34 38.54
CA ARG A 160 4.33 -3.60 38.72
C ARG A 160 5.46 -3.47 39.74
N GLU A 161 5.70 -4.55 40.48
CA GLU A 161 6.65 -4.54 41.60
C GLU A 161 8.09 -4.50 41.10
N CYS A 162 8.40 -5.20 40.01
CA CYS A 162 9.73 -5.19 39.36
C CYS A 162 10.30 -3.78 39.13
N LEU A 163 9.46 -2.78 38.83
CA LEU A 163 9.91 -1.40 38.62
C LEU A 163 10.30 -0.68 39.92
N ARG A 164 9.84 -1.16 41.09
CA ARG A 164 10.07 -0.54 42.41
C ARG A 164 11.37 -0.97 43.09
N HIS A 165 11.93 -2.12 42.72
CA HIS A 165 13.13 -2.68 43.34
C HIS A 165 14.41 -1.94 42.94
N ALA A 166 14.62 -0.74 43.47
CA ALA A 166 15.79 0.13 43.19
C ALA A 166 17.14 -0.57 43.42
N GLU A 167 17.18 -1.57 44.30
CA GLU A 167 18.38 -2.31 44.67
C GLU A 167 18.87 -3.29 43.60
N ILE A 168 18.06 -3.57 42.57
CA ILE A 168 18.44 -4.41 41.44
C ILE A 168 18.98 -3.51 40.32
N SER A 169 20.26 -3.64 40.00
CA SER A 169 20.96 -2.90 38.94
C SER A 169 20.57 -3.38 37.54
N ASP A 170 19.33 -3.09 37.14
CA ASP A 170 18.77 -3.45 35.83
C ASP A 170 18.33 -2.19 35.07
N ALA A 171 19.04 -1.87 33.98
CA ALA A 171 18.80 -0.69 33.15
C ALA A 171 17.41 -0.67 32.48
N ARG A 172 16.74 -1.82 32.30
CA ARG A 172 15.39 -1.87 31.71
C ARG A 172 14.36 -1.13 32.58
N ARG A 173 14.56 -1.13 33.90
CA ARG A 173 13.64 -0.48 34.87
C ARG A 173 13.54 1.04 34.66
N PRO A 174 14.63 1.82 34.74
CA PRO A 174 14.57 3.25 34.46
C PRO A 174 14.19 3.54 33.01
N LEU A 175 14.56 2.69 32.04
CA LEU A 175 14.14 2.87 30.65
C LEU A 175 12.61 2.81 30.50
N PHE A 176 11.95 1.78 31.01
CA PHE A 176 10.49 1.65 30.94
C PHE A 176 9.78 2.78 31.68
N LYS A 177 10.29 3.19 32.85
CA LYS A 177 9.76 4.37 33.55
C LYS A 177 9.90 5.65 32.74
N ALA A 178 11.06 5.87 32.12
CA ALA A 178 11.29 7.04 31.28
C ALA A 178 10.31 7.10 30.12
N ILE A 179 10.13 5.98 29.40
CA ILE A 179 9.17 5.84 28.29
C ILE A 179 7.76 6.18 28.77
N VAL A 180 7.29 5.53 29.83
CA VAL A 180 5.92 5.74 30.30
C VAL A 180 5.68 7.18 30.77
N HIS A 181 6.60 7.76 31.54
CA HIS A 181 6.45 9.13 32.03
C HIS A 181 6.48 10.18 30.90
N ILE A 182 7.29 9.99 29.87
CA ILE A 182 7.27 10.86 28.68
C ILE A 182 5.93 10.70 27.95
N ILE A 183 5.44 9.47 27.78
CA ILE A 183 4.14 9.21 27.15
C ILE A 183 3.00 9.91 27.91
N GLU A 184 3.00 9.86 29.24
CA GLU A 184 2.02 10.53 30.09
C GLU A 184 2.17 12.07 30.16
N GLY A 185 3.22 12.63 29.54
CA GLY A 185 3.48 14.08 29.50
C GLY A 185 4.29 14.60 30.68
N ASN A 186 4.81 13.73 31.55
CA ASN A 186 5.64 14.05 32.70
C ASN A 186 7.13 14.09 32.32
N LYS A 187 7.50 15.05 31.47
CA LYS A 187 8.86 15.18 30.90
C LYS A 187 9.98 15.25 31.96
N ASN A 188 9.73 15.89 33.09
CA ASN A 188 10.73 16.04 34.15
C ASN A 188 11.11 14.69 34.78
N GLU A 189 10.11 13.86 35.11
CA GLU A 189 10.33 12.50 35.61
C GLU A 189 10.92 11.61 34.51
N GLY A 190 10.44 11.74 33.27
CA GLY A 190 11.01 11.04 32.12
C GLY A 190 12.50 11.29 31.94
N THR A 191 12.93 12.56 32.07
CA THR A 191 14.34 12.96 31.97
C THR A 191 15.17 12.40 33.13
N LYS A 192 14.61 12.38 34.33
CA LYS A 192 15.26 11.81 35.52
C LYS A 192 15.56 10.33 35.32
N TYR A 193 14.58 9.54 34.92
CA TYR A 193 14.76 8.11 34.69
C TYR A 193 15.62 7.82 33.45
N TRP A 194 15.58 8.65 32.42
CA TRP A 194 16.50 8.52 31.28
C TRP A 194 17.96 8.70 31.69
N ARG A 195 18.26 9.62 32.62
CA ARG A 195 19.62 9.75 33.18
C ARG A 195 20.02 8.50 33.97
N GLU A 196 19.15 8.03 34.86
CA GLU A 196 19.38 6.78 35.62
C GLU A 196 19.64 5.57 34.69
N PHE A 197 18.94 5.50 33.55
CA PHE A 197 19.18 4.48 32.53
C PHE A 197 20.59 4.57 31.93
N ASN A 198 21.03 5.77 31.57
CA ASN A 198 22.38 5.97 31.01
C ASN A 198 23.47 5.72 32.05
N ASP A 199 23.28 6.16 33.29
CA ASP A 199 24.23 5.96 34.39
C ASP A 199 24.47 4.46 34.61
N LEU A 200 23.39 3.66 34.69
CA LEU A 200 23.50 2.20 34.78
C LEU A 200 24.14 1.59 33.53
N LYS A 201 23.82 2.09 32.34
CA LYS A 201 24.40 1.57 31.09
C LYS A 201 25.92 1.78 31.05
N GLU A 202 26.40 2.96 31.46
CA GLU A 202 27.83 3.29 31.53
C GLU A 202 28.57 2.46 32.59
N GLU A 203 27.93 2.17 33.73
CA GLU A 203 28.53 1.38 34.83
C GLU A 203 28.82 -0.08 34.43
N PHE A 204 28.06 -0.65 33.48
CA PHE A 204 28.22 -2.04 33.03
C PHE A 204 28.96 -2.20 31.68
N HIS A 205 29.39 -1.12 31.01
CA HIS A 205 30.16 -1.21 29.77
C HIS A 205 31.67 -1.36 30.04
N CYS A 206 32.22 -2.56 29.78
CA CYS A 206 33.64 -2.72 29.47
C CYS A 206 33.97 -1.96 28.17
N THR A 207 35.17 -1.37 28.11
CA THR A 207 35.75 -0.67 26.94
C THR A 207 35.38 -1.30 25.59
N PRO A 208 35.16 -0.50 24.52
CA PRO A 208 34.71 -1.04 23.24
C PRO A 208 35.71 -2.05 22.68
N CYS A 209 35.27 -3.29 22.45
CA CYS A 209 35.98 -4.23 21.61
C CYS A 209 35.86 -3.74 20.15
N MET A 210 36.95 -3.68 19.40
CA MET A 210 37.06 -3.12 18.04
C MET A 210 36.28 -3.90 16.94
N LYS A 211 35.05 -4.34 17.19
CA LYS A 211 34.21 -5.07 16.21
C LYS A 211 32.73 -4.70 16.31
N GLU A 212 32.41 -3.41 16.38
CA GLU A 212 31.03 -2.96 16.15
C GLU A 212 30.86 -2.51 14.69
N SER A 213 29.77 -2.93 14.08
CA SER A 213 29.36 -2.52 12.73
C SER A 213 28.99 -1.03 12.70
N MET A 214 29.09 -0.38 11.52
CA MET A 214 28.69 1.03 11.34
C MET A 214 27.24 1.31 11.78
N GLU A 215 26.37 0.30 11.71
CA GLU A 215 24.95 0.37 12.08
C GLU A 215 24.75 0.37 13.60
N GLU A 216 25.49 -0.44 14.35
CA GLU A 216 25.46 -0.46 15.82
C GLU A 216 25.93 0.87 16.43
N CYS A 217 26.93 1.51 15.82
CA CYS A 217 27.42 2.84 16.20
C CYS A 217 26.38 3.95 15.99
N GLN A 218 25.60 3.91 14.89
CA GLN A 218 24.52 4.86 14.65
C GLN A 218 23.38 4.71 15.66
N LEU A 219 23.06 3.47 16.02
CA LEU A 219 22.03 3.17 17.00
C LEU A 219 22.42 3.51 18.44
N HIS A 220 23.70 3.35 18.79
CA HIS A 220 24.25 3.82 20.06
C HIS A 220 24.10 5.35 20.21
N LYS A 221 24.28 6.10 19.11
CA LYS A 221 24.13 7.57 19.07
C LYS A 221 22.69 8.04 19.36
N LEU A 222 21.67 7.29 18.93
CA LEU A 222 20.24 7.56 19.19
C LEU A 222 19.87 7.43 20.68
N SER A 223 20.53 6.51 21.41
CA SER A 223 20.29 6.25 22.83
C SER A 223 20.88 7.36 23.75
N THR A 224 21.98 7.99 23.33
CA THR A 224 22.72 8.98 24.15
C THR A 224 22.19 10.42 24.09
N ASN A 225 21.27 10.75 23.17
CA ASN A 225 20.71 12.10 23.04
C ASN A 225 19.24 12.11 23.48
N PHE A 226 18.93 12.85 24.55
CA PHE A 226 17.57 12.93 25.09
C PHE A 226 16.53 13.45 24.09
N ASN A 227 16.89 14.37 23.20
CA ASN A 227 15.94 14.85 22.17
C ASN A 227 15.62 13.76 21.14
N GLU A 228 16.60 12.94 20.76
CA GLU A 228 16.35 11.81 19.86
C GLU A 228 15.58 10.68 20.57
N PHE A 229 15.87 10.45 21.85
CA PHE A 229 15.08 9.56 22.71
C PHE A 229 13.61 9.99 22.78
N GLU A 230 13.35 11.28 23.03
CA GLU A 230 12.01 11.85 23.09
C GLU A 230 11.26 11.67 21.77
N LYS A 231 11.91 11.88 20.61
CA LYS A 231 11.32 11.63 19.29
C LYS A 231 10.82 10.21 19.11
N VAL A 232 11.66 9.24 19.46
CA VAL A 232 11.33 7.81 19.30
C VAL A 232 10.19 7.44 20.26
N VAL A 233 10.19 7.97 21.47
CA VAL A 233 9.08 7.78 22.43
C VAL A 233 7.79 8.44 21.96
N ASP A 234 7.85 9.60 21.32
CA ASP A 234 6.67 10.27 20.74
C ASP A 234 6.10 9.53 19.51
N ILE A 235 6.95 8.87 18.73
CA ILE A 235 6.51 7.95 17.66
C ILE A 235 5.81 6.74 18.30
N LEU A 236 6.44 6.11 19.29
CA LEU A 236 5.87 4.99 20.04
C LEU A 236 4.52 5.36 20.68
N LYS A 237 4.42 6.56 21.27
CA LYS A 237 3.19 7.12 21.83
C LYS A 237 2.06 7.18 20.82
N LYS A 238 2.34 7.71 19.62
CA LYS A 238 1.34 7.79 18.55
C LYS A 238 0.86 6.40 18.16
N ASP A 239 1.77 5.43 18.06
CA ASP A 239 1.41 4.06 17.67
C ASP A 239 0.63 3.30 18.75
N ILE A 240 0.84 3.61 20.03
CA ILE A 240 0.09 3.01 21.14
C ILE A 240 -1.28 3.69 21.34
N ILE A 241 -1.35 5.03 21.25
CA ILE A 241 -2.56 5.81 21.56
C ILE A 241 -3.52 5.90 20.36
N GLU A 242 -3.02 5.92 19.13
CA GLU A 242 -3.88 5.85 17.94
C GLU A 242 -4.34 4.41 17.74
N ALA A 243 -5.58 4.10 18.13
CA ALA A 243 -6.19 2.80 17.85
C ALA A 243 -6.03 2.45 16.36
N PRO A 244 -5.75 1.18 16.00
CA PRO A 244 -5.62 0.79 14.61
C PRO A 244 -6.87 1.23 13.86
N LEU A 245 -6.66 1.88 12.70
CA LEU A 245 -7.71 2.48 11.86
C LEU A 245 -8.93 1.56 11.68
N PHE A 246 -8.70 0.25 11.73
CA PHE A 246 -9.70 -0.77 11.72
C PHE A 246 -9.19 -2.03 12.44
N SER A 247 -10.07 -2.68 13.20
CA SER A 247 -9.83 -4.03 13.73
C SER A 247 -10.72 -5.03 13.00
N TYR A 248 -10.13 -6.15 12.60
CA TYR A 248 -10.85 -7.20 11.90
C TYR A 248 -11.56 -8.13 12.88
N PRO A 249 -12.80 -8.55 12.58
CA PRO A 249 -13.43 -9.64 13.31
C PRO A 249 -12.59 -10.92 13.18
N ALA A 250 -12.38 -11.64 14.28
CA ALA A 250 -11.58 -12.88 14.30
C ALA A 250 -12.03 -13.94 13.27
N THR A 251 -13.31 -13.90 12.87
CA THR A 251 -13.90 -14.81 11.88
C THR A 251 -13.56 -14.46 10.44
N TYR A 252 -13.02 -13.28 10.15
CA TYR A 252 -12.70 -12.85 8.78
C TYR A 252 -11.41 -13.48 8.27
N GLY A 253 -10.41 -13.65 9.13
CA GLY A 253 -9.14 -14.30 8.80
C GLY A 253 -8.35 -13.55 7.72
N GLU A 254 -8.30 -12.22 7.83
CA GLU A 254 -7.56 -11.32 6.96
C GLU A 254 -6.12 -11.80 6.75
N HIS A 255 -5.43 -12.25 7.79
CA HIS A 255 -4.01 -12.57 7.65
C HIS A 255 -3.71 -13.89 6.93
N LYS A 256 -4.70 -14.68 6.49
CA LYS A 256 -4.42 -15.96 5.82
C LYS A 256 -3.73 -15.76 4.46
N TYR A 257 -2.71 -16.58 4.19
CA TYR A 257 -2.03 -16.75 2.90
C TYR A 257 -1.20 -15.55 2.38
N ALA A 258 -0.50 -14.82 3.26
CA ALA A 258 0.52 -13.88 2.79
C ALA A 258 1.64 -14.64 2.05
N ILE A 259 2.13 -14.06 0.97
CA ILE A 259 3.22 -14.64 0.16
C ILE A 259 4.56 -14.06 0.68
N PRO A 260 5.53 -14.91 1.06
CA PRO A 260 6.86 -14.48 1.44
C PRO A 260 7.55 -13.69 0.33
N THR A 261 8.32 -12.68 0.70
CA THR A 261 9.27 -12.06 -0.22
C THR A 261 10.56 -12.87 -0.17
N HIS A 262 11.02 -13.38 -1.32
CA HIS A 262 12.20 -14.25 -1.40
C HIS A 262 13.49 -13.48 -1.68
N ARG A 263 13.41 -12.16 -1.96
CA ARG A 263 14.54 -11.32 -2.37
C ARG A 263 15.06 -10.51 -1.19
N THR A 264 16.39 -10.44 -1.05
CA THR A 264 17.04 -9.58 -0.08
C THR A 264 16.81 -8.11 -0.46
N THR A 265 16.19 -7.34 0.43
CA THR A 265 15.68 -5.97 0.21
C THR A 265 16.75 -4.90 -0.08
N CYS A 266 18.00 -5.27 -0.30
CA CYS A 266 19.15 -4.35 -0.30
C CYS A 266 19.58 -3.81 -1.67
N SER A 267 19.11 -4.38 -2.79
CA SER A 267 19.65 -4.03 -4.12
C SER A 267 19.03 -2.77 -4.75
N SER A 268 17.76 -2.48 -4.45
CA SER A 268 17.00 -1.37 -5.04
C SER A 268 16.11 -0.68 -3.99
N PRO A 269 16.69 0.13 -3.07
CA PRO A 269 15.91 0.81 -2.04
C PRO A 269 15.06 1.95 -2.64
N VAL A 270 13.82 2.08 -2.19
CA VAL A 270 13.04 3.33 -2.40
C VAL A 270 13.31 4.30 -1.27
N PHE A 271 13.74 5.51 -1.63
CA PHE A 271 13.94 6.58 -0.67
C PHE A 271 12.67 7.44 -0.57
N PHE A 272 12.19 7.62 0.66
CA PHE A 272 11.06 8.48 0.94
C PHE A 272 11.54 9.80 1.53
N SER A 273 11.00 10.89 0.99
CA SER A 273 11.21 12.23 1.53
C SER A 273 10.39 12.46 2.81
N ASP A 274 10.68 13.55 3.52
CA ASP A 274 9.91 13.97 4.70
C ASP A 274 8.41 14.13 4.36
N TYR A 275 7.57 13.54 5.20
CA TYR A 275 6.12 13.48 4.99
C TYR A 275 5.47 14.86 4.85
N TRP A 276 5.87 15.85 5.65
CA TRP A 276 5.27 17.19 5.62
C TRP A 276 5.67 17.97 4.37
N MET A 277 6.91 17.78 3.92
CA MET A 277 7.36 18.31 2.63
C MET A 277 6.53 17.73 1.50
N VAL A 278 6.40 16.40 1.45
CA VAL A 278 5.62 15.68 0.43
C VAL A 278 4.15 16.11 0.44
N LEU A 279 3.52 16.17 1.61
CA LEU A 279 2.13 16.60 1.75
C LEU A 279 1.92 18.00 1.16
N LYS A 280 2.80 18.95 1.50
CA LYS A 280 2.71 20.33 1.03
C LYS A 280 2.92 20.42 -0.48
N GLU A 281 3.88 19.68 -1.02
CA GLU A 281 4.14 19.63 -2.47
C GLU A 281 2.94 19.06 -3.23
N ILE A 282 2.42 17.91 -2.82
CA ILE A 282 1.24 17.31 -3.45
C ILE A 282 0.03 18.24 -3.35
N GLN A 283 -0.20 18.89 -2.20
CA GLN A 283 -1.26 19.88 -2.07
C GLN A 283 -1.10 21.05 -3.04
N ASN A 284 0.13 21.55 -3.24
CA ASN A 284 0.39 22.62 -4.20
C ASN A 284 0.15 22.16 -5.64
N LEU A 285 0.59 20.95 -6.00
CA LEU A 285 0.32 20.34 -7.31
C LEU A 285 -1.19 20.17 -7.54
N CYS A 286 -1.95 19.85 -6.50
CA CYS A 286 -3.41 19.72 -6.58
C CYS A 286 -4.14 21.08 -6.65
N LYS A 287 -3.58 22.14 -6.04
CA LYS A 287 -4.15 23.51 -6.03
C LYS A 287 -3.86 24.30 -7.29
N ASN A 288 -2.73 24.05 -7.95
CA ASN A 288 -2.36 24.78 -9.17
C ASN A 288 -3.36 24.48 -10.30
N SER A 289 -4.28 25.41 -10.51
CA SER A 289 -5.31 25.41 -11.56
C SER A 289 -4.72 25.53 -12.98
N SER A 290 -3.41 25.79 -13.09
CA SER A 290 -2.67 25.93 -14.35
C SER A 290 -2.30 24.60 -15.02
N TRP A 291 -2.60 23.45 -14.41
CA TRP A 291 -2.53 22.16 -15.11
C TRP A 291 -3.70 22.03 -16.09
N SER A 292 -3.47 22.64 -17.25
CA SER A 292 -4.14 22.55 -18.54
C SER A 292 -5.47 21.80 -18.56
N SER A 293 -6.50 22.58 -18.83
CA SER A 293 -7.84 22.20 -19.29
C SER A 293 -7.86 21.44 -20.63
N SER A 294 -6.73 21.03 -21.21
CA SER A 294 -6.65 20.14 -22.38
C SER A 294 -6.89 18.67 -21.99
N GLY A 295 -7.97 18.40 -21.28
CA GLY A 295 -8.40 17.04 -20.97
C GLY A 295 -8.98 16.37 -22.23
N LEU A 296 -8.76 15.07 -22.39
CA LEU A 296 -9.45 14.28 -23.41
C LEU A 296 -10.96 14.51 -23.30
N ARG A 297 -11.59 14.81 -24.43
CA ARG A 297 -13.05 14.79 -24.54
C ARG A 297 -13.48 13.35 -24.71
N TYR A 298 -14.55 12.95 -24.05
CA TYR A 298 -15.01 11.57 -24.07
C TYR A 298 -16.37 11.47 -24.75
N MET A 299 -16.52 10.46 -25.59
CA MET A 299 -17.82 10.12 -26.16
C MET A 299 -18.82 9.77 -25.05
N GLN A 300 -20.07 10.19 -25.23
CA GLN A 300 -21.17 9.87 -24.32
C GLN A 300 -21.90 8.59 -24.71
N GLY A 301 -22.57 7.96 -23.74
CA GLY A 301 -23.03 6.59 -23.86
C GLY A 301 -24.31 6.35 -24.65
N LYS A 302 -24.22 5.39 -25.58
CA LYS A 302 -25.33 4.81 -26.38
C LYS A 302 -25.10 3.33 -26.73
N ALA A 303 -24.16 2.64 -26.07
CA ALA A 303 -23.75 1.28 -26.46
C ALA A 303 -24.14 0.22 -25.41
N GLU A 304 -24.14 -1.05 -25.84
CA GLU A 304 -24.42 -2.22 -24.99
C GLU A 304 -23.25 -2.59 -24.05
N THR A 305 -22.01 -2.27 -24.46
CA THR A 305 -20.77 -2.49 -23.69
C THR A 305 -20.12 -1.16 -23.29
N PHE A 306 -19.12 -1.18 -22.40
CA PHE A 306 -18.53 0.07 -21.93
C PHE A 306 -17.64 0.75 -22.97
N ALA A 307 -16.89 0.00 -23.79
CA ALA A 307 -16.06 0.55 -24.87
C ALA A 307 -16.68 0.39 -26.27
N GLY A 308 -17.89 -0.16 -26.38
CA GLY A 308 -18.66 -0.22 -27.63
C GLY A 308 -18.25 -1.35 -28.58
N ASN A 309 -17.34 -2.24 -28.16
CA ASN A 309 -16.85 -3.39 -28.91
C ASN A 309 -16.34 -3.02 -30.32
N LEU A 310 -15.56 -1.94 -30.39
CA LEU A 310 -14.99 -1.42 -31.63
C LEU A 310 -14.09 -2.45 -32.29
N SER A 311 -14.13 -2.55 -33.62
CA SER A 311 -13.20 -3.35 -34.41
C SER A 311 -11.79 -2.75 -34.42
N THR A 312 -10.77 -3.55 -34.81
CA THR A 312 -9.38 -3.07 -34.85
C THR A 312 -9.22 -1.81 -35.72
N GLN A 313 -9.89 -1.77 -36.88
CA GLN A 313 -9.83 -0.62 -37.79
C GLN A 313 -10.49 0.64 -37.20
N GLU A 314 -11.50 0.50 -36.36
CA GLU A 314 -12.13 1.62 -35.66
C GLU A 314 -11.27 2.13 -34.50
N ARG A 315 -10.42 1.28 -33.90
CA ARG A 315 -9.55 1.65 -32.77
C ARG A 315 -8.25 2.32 -33.21
N ILE A 316 -7.64 1.89 -34.32
CA ILE A 316 -6.34 2.41 -34.82
C ILE A 316 -6.28 3.95 -34.90
N PRO A 317 -7.30 4.67 -35.43
CA PRO A 317 -7.25 6.13 -35.54
C PRO A 317 -7.05 6.87 -34.20
N TYR A 318 -7.43 6.24 -33.08
CA TYR A 318 -7.34 6.85 -31.75
C TYR A 318 -5.97 6.72 -31.10
N PHE A 319 -5.05 5.92 -31.65
CA PHE A 319 -3.69 5.79 -31.10
C PHE A 319 -2.88 7.08 -31.23
N VAL A 320 -3.19 7.91 -32.23
CA VAL A 320 -2.53 9.21 -32.44
C VAL A 320 -3.51 10.34 -32.16
N HIS A 321 -3.29 11.06 -31.06
CA HIS A 321 -4.11 12.22 -30.68
C HIS A 321 -3.65 13.48 -31.41
N TYR A 322 -4.35 13.82 -32.50
CA TYR A 322 -4.02 14.98 -33.35
C TYR A 322 -4.60 16.32 -32.87
N ASN A 323 -5.82 16.33 -32.31
CA ASN A 323 -6.52 17.56 -31.94
C ASN A 323 -7.49 17.33 -30.76
N ASP A 324 -7.69 18.38 -29.96
CA ASP A 324 -8.56 18.40 -28.79
C ASP A 324 -10.06 18.43 -29.10
N SER A 325 -10.45 18.47 -30.38
CA SER A 325 -11.85 18.43 -30.83
C SER A 325 -12.42 17.02 -30.93
N ILE A 326 -11.58 15.98 -30.97
CA ILE A 326 -12.01 14.59 -31.15
C ILE A 326 -12.57 14.05 -29.83
N GLU A 327 -13.76 13.48 -29.86
CA GLU A 327 -14.31 12.73 -28.74
C GLU A 327 -13.74 11.31 -28.73
N PHE A 328 -13.21 10.88 -27.58
CA PHE A 328 -12.55 9.60 -27.43
C PHE A 328 -13.50 8.54 -26.85
N PRO A 329 -13.59 7.32 -27.42
CA PRO A 329 -14.32 6.20 -26.83
C PRO A 329 -13.51 5.61 -25.65
N CYS A 330 -13.67 6.17 -24.45
CA CYS A 330 -12.84 5.81 -23.28
C CYS A 330 -13.63 5.08 -22.19
N GLY A 331 -14.32 4.01 -22.54
CA GLY A 331 -15.30 3.42 -21.65
C GLY A 331 -16.50 4.34 -21.37
N PHE A 332 -17.43 3.87 -20.55
CA PHE A 332 -18.69 4.56 -20.20
C PHE A 332 -19.64 4.84 -21.37
N LEU A 333 -19.46 4.16 -22.52
CA LEU A 333 -20.51 4.11 -23.54
C LEU A 333 -21.77 3.41 -23.03
N LYS A 334 -21.59 2.56 -22.01
CA LYS A 334 -22.62 2.08 -21.10
C LYS A 334 -22.44 2.73 -19.72
N LYS A 335 -23.54 3.08 -19.05
CA LYS A 335 -23.50 3.68 -17.71
C LYS A 335 -22.98 2.69 -16.67
N PHE A 336 -21.98 3.08 -15.89
CA PHE A 336 -21.49 2.29 -14.75
C PHE A 336 -22.55 2.24 -13.63
N PRO A 337 -22.96 1.04 -13.19
CA PRO A 337 -24.16 0.86 -12.37
C PRO A 337 -23.89 1.07 -10.87
N ILE A 338 -23.62 2.33 -10.50
CA ILE A 338 -23.43 2.79 -9.11
C ILE A 338 -24.53 3.78 -8.70
N SER A 339 -24.68 3.99 -7.39
CA SER A 339 -25.65 4.96 -6.85
C SER A 339 -25.25 6.41 -7.20
N ASN A 340 -26.24 7.31 -7.29
CA ASN A 340 -25.96 8.72 -7.50
C ASN A 340 -25.18 9.34 -6.33
N SER A 341 -25.42 8.87 -5.09
CA SER A 341 -24.65 9.32 -3.92
C SER A 341 -23.17 8.98 -4.07
N ASP A 342 -22.85 7.73 -4.41
CA ASP A 342 -21.47 7.30 -4.60
C ASP A 342 -20.80 8.07 -5.72
N ARG A 343 -21.52 8.33 -6.82
CA ARG A 343 -21.02 9.17 -7.92
C ARG A 343 -20.64 10.57 -7.44
N THR A 344 -21.52 11.24 -6.69
CA THR A 344 -21.23 12.56 -6.11
C THR A 344 -20.03 12.52 -5.19
N ASP A 345 -19.90 11.49 -4.36
CA ASP A 345 -18.76 11.33 -3.45
C ASP A 345 -17.43 11.07 -4.20
N MET A 346 -17.49 10.35 -5.32
CA MET A 346 -16.35 10.13 -6.20
C MET A 346 -15.94 11.43 -6.93
N GLU A 347 -16.91 12.22 -7.40
CA GLU A 347 -16.66 13.55 -7.99
C GLU A 347 -16.10 14.54 -6.96
N ASN A 348 -16.48 14.41 -5.68
CA ASN A 348 -15.97 15.26 -4.60
C ASN A 348 -14.53 14.93 -4.18
N CYS A 349 -14.00 13.77 -4.55
CA CYS A 349 -12.62 13.44 -4.27
C CYS A 349 -11.66 14.30 -5.11
N LYS A 350 -10.97 15.22 -4.44
CA LYS A 350 -10.01 16.14 -5.05
C LYS A 350 -8.60 15.75 -4.63
N GLY A 351 -7.67 15.79 -5.58
CA GLY A 351 -6.26 15.48 -5.32
C GLY A 351 -5.91 14.02 -5.53
N VAL A 352 -5.86 13.20 -4.48
CA VAL A 352 -5.37 11.81 -4.56
C VAL A 352 -6.47 10.80 -4.23
N VAL A 353 -6.63 9.78 -5.08
CA VAL A 353 -7.53 8.66 -4.82
C VAL A 353 -6.78 7.32 -4.85
N VAL A 354 -7.04 6.46 -3.87
CA VAL A 354 -6.62 5.06 -3.87
C VAL A 354 -7.84 4.20 -4.15
N VAL A 355 -7.73 3.34 -5.16
CA VAL A 355 -8.84 2.52 -5.66
C VAL A 355 -8.46 1.05 -5.64
N SER A 356 -9.38 0.22 -5.14
CA SER A 356 -9.33 -1.23 -5.25
C SER A 356 -10.70 -1.78 -5.66
N ALA A 357 -10.77 -3.04 -6.06
CA ALA A 357 -12.04 -3.70 -6.35
C ALA A 357 -12.01 -5.18 -5.97
N ILE A 358 -13.12 -5.67 -5.41
CA ILE A 358 -13.34 -7.10 -5.11
C ILE A 358 -14.68 -7.49 -5.71
N PHE A 359 -14.64 -8.36 -6.71
CA PHE A 359 -15.82 -8.93 -7.32
C PHE A 359 -15.90 -10.43 -7.03
N ASN A 360 -17.11 -10.95 -6.86
CA ASN A 360 -17.38 -12.37 -6.65
C ASN A 360 -16.67 -12.99 -5.42
N ASP A 361 -16.44 -12.18 -4.37
CA ASP A 361 -15.75 -12.55 -3.12
C ASP A 361 -14.39 -13.24 -3.33
N HIS A 362 -13.70 -12.84 -4.42
CA HIS A 362 -12.45 -13.47 -4.84
C HIS A 362 -11.29 -13.18 -3.89
N ASP A 363 -11.35 -12.06 -3.17
CA ASP A 363 -10.29 -11.55 -2.32
C ASP A 363 -10.82 -11.01 -0.99
N LYS A 364 -9.93 -10.81 -0.03
CA LYS A 364 -10.26 -10.17 1.25
C LYS A 364 -9.87 -8.70 1.23
N ILE A 365 -10.63 -7.88 1.96
CA ILE A 365 -10.34 -6.47 2.16
C ILE A 365 -9.05 -6.31 2.96
N ARG A 366 -8.12 -5.51 2.42
CA ARG A 366 -6.83 -5.19 3.04
C ARG A 366 -6.80 -3.72 3.46
N GLN A 367 -6.65 -3.44 4.75
CA GLN A 367 -6.48 -2.07 5.23
C GLN A 367 -5.05 -1.61 4.96
N PRO A 368 -4.86 -0.40 4.40
CA PRO A 368 -3.52 0.17 4.27
C PRO A 368 -2.89 0.36 5.65
N ARG A 369 -1.57 0.17 5.73
CA ARG A 369 -0.75 0.40 6.93
C ARG A 369 0.23 1.55 6.67
N GLY A 370 0.78 2.11 7.75
CA GLY A 370 1.80 3.16 7.65
C GLY A 370 1.28 4.51 7.15
N LEU A 371 -0.03 4.79 7.30
CA LEU A 371 -0.59 6.07 6.88
C LEU A 371 -0.11 7.21 7.80
N GLY A 372 0.22 8.35 7.21
CA GLY A 372 0.53 9.59 7.91
C GLY A 372 -0.69 10.22 8.56
N SER A 373 -0.45 11.10 9.54
CA SER A 373 -1.48 11.73 10.38
C SER A 373 -2.49 12.58 9.61
N LYS A 374 -2.14 13.05 8.40
CA LYS A 374 -2.99 13.86 7.52
C LYS A 374 -3.45 13.13 6.26
N THR A 375 -3.10 11.87 6.09
CA THR A 375 -3.37 11.16 4.84
C THR A 375 -4.86 10.94 4.62
N LEU A 376 -5.60 10.56 5.67
CA LEU A 376 -7.05 10.36 5.57
C LEU A 376 -7.84 11.66 5.31
N ASP A 377 -7.25 12.82 5.61
CA ASP A 377 -7.84 14.13 5.31
C ASP A 377 -7.60 14.56 3.84
N ASN A 378 -6.57 13.99 3.19
CA ASN A 378 -6.07 14.45 1.88
C ASN A 378 -6.17 13.38 0.78
N VAL A 379 -6.43 12.13 1.13
CA VAL A 379 -6.49 10.98 0.22
C VAL A 379 -7.81 10.24 0.41
N CYS A 380 -8.53 10.03 -0.69
CA CYS A 380 -9.76 9.23 -0.65
C CYS A 380 -9.44 7.75 -0.94
N PHE A 381 -10.03 6.84 -0.17
CA PHE A 381 -9.87 5.40 -0.38
C PHE A 381 -11.22 4.81 -0.79
N PHE A 382 -11.28 4.20 -1.98
CA PHE A 382 -12.49 3.65 -2.56
C PHE A 382 -12.32 2.17 -2.91
N LEU A 383 -13.29 1.35 -2.49
CA LEU A 383 -13.32 -0.08 -2.77
C LEU A 383 -14.62 -0.41 -3.52
N PHE A 384 -14.50 -0.88 -4.76
CA PHE A 384 -15.65 -1.31 -5.57
C PHE A 384 -15.98 -2.78 -5.28
N ILE A 385 -17.25 -3.07 -4.97
CA ILE A 385 -17.70 -4.44 -4.73
C ILE A 385 -19.04 -4.76 -5.39
N ASP A 386 -19.27 -6.03 -5.70
CA ASP A 386 -20.58 -6.53 -6.14
C ASP A 386 -21.47 -7.01 -4.99
N ASP A 387 -22.71 -7.37 -5.33
CA ASP A 387 -23.70 -7.93 -4.40
C ASP A 387 -23.20 -9.20 -3.69
N VAL A 388 -22.40 -10.02 -4.36
CA VAL A 388 -21.85 -11.27 -3.80
C VAL A 388 -20.86 -10.96 -2.69
N THR A 389 -19.89 -10.10 -2.98
CA THR A 389 -18.87 -9.69 -2.00
C THR A 389 -19.52 -8.95 -0.84
N LEU A 390 -20.49 -8.05 -1.09
CA LEU A 390 -21.21 -7.34 -0.03
C LEU A 390 -21.86 -8.29 0.98
N LYS A 391 -22.47 -9.39 0.52
CA LYS A 391 -23.05 -10.41 1.40
C LYS A 391 -21.98 -11.07 2.26
N GLY A 392 -20.82 -11.39 1.69
CA GLY A 392 -19.67 -11.94 2.43
C GLY A 392 -19.21 -10.99 3.55
N LEU A 393 -19.08 -9.70 3.24
CA LEU A 393 -18.66 -8.69 4.23
C LEU A 393 -19.67 -8.52 5.38
N VAL A 394 -20.98 -8.56 5.08
CA VAL A 394 -22.04 -8.51 6.09
C VAL A 394 -22.03 -9.79 6.94
N TYR A 395 -21.85 -10.96 6.32
CA TYR A 395 -21.74 -12.25 7.02
C TYR A 395 -20.59 -12.25 8.04
N HIS A 396 -19.42 -11.74 7.64
CA HIS A 396 -18.26 -11.58 8.52
C HIS A 396 -18.35 -10.39 9.48
N ARG A 397 -19.47 -9.67 9.52
CA ARG A 397 -19.71 -8.50 10.39
C ARG A 397 -18.70 -7.36 10.20
N LEU A 398 -18.13 -7.22 9.00
CA LEU A 398 -17.31 -6.07 8.63
C LEU A 398 -18.17 -4.82 8.35
N ILE A 399 -19.40 -5.05 7.89
CA ILE A 399 -20.39 -4.02 7.63
C ILE A 399 -21.64 -4.33 8.47
N PRO A 400 -22.19 -3.37 9.22
CA PRO A 400 -23.48 -3.52 9.85
C PRO A 400 -24.59 -3.71 8.80
N SER A 401 -25.47 -4.69 9.00
CA SER A 401 -26.52 -5.07 8.03
C SER A 401 -27.48 -3.93 7.63
N LYS A 402 -27.51 -2.82 8.38
CA LYS A 402 -28.37 -1.65 8.16
C LYS A 402 -27.62 -0.33 7.93
N SER A 403 -26.35 -0.36 7.50
CA SER A 403 -25.63 0.87 7.18
C SER A 403 -26.05 1.44 5.82
N LYS A 404 -26.31 2.76 5.76
CA LYS A 404 -26.48 3.50 4.50
C LYS A 404 -25.14 3.96 3.91
N ASN A 405 -24.11 4.09 4.75
CA ASN A 405 -22.77 4.49 4.35
C ASN A 405 -21.79 3.35 4.66
N TYR A 406 -21.38 2.63 3.62
CA TYR A 406 -20.46 1.51 3.76
C TYR A 406 -19.03 2.03 3.88
N LYS A 407 -18.53 2.23 5.10
CA LYS A 407 -17.12 2.55 5.38
C LYS A 407 -16.51 1.44 6.22
N ILE A 408 -15.35 0.93 5.81
CA ILE A 408 -14.59 -0.11 6.50
C ILE A 408 -13.15 0.40 6.63
N GLY A 409 -12.76 0.87 7.82
CA GLY A 409 -11.46 1.48 8.04
C GLY A 409 -11.22 2.68 7.12
N ALA A 410 -10.14 2.63 6.33
CA ALA A 410 -9.86 3.64 5.30
C ALA A 410 -10.91 3.63 4.19
N TRP A 411 -11.34 2.43 3.78
CA TRP A 411 -12.11 2.21 2.56
C TRP A 411 -13.55 2.71 2.68
N ARG A 412 -13.92 3.59 1.77
CA ARG A 412 -15.31 3.81 1.38
C ARG A 412 -15.70 2.77 0.34
N VAL A 413 -16.71 1.99 0.66
CA VAL A 413 -17.20 0.90 -0.20
C VAL A 413 -18.25 1.44 -1.16
N VAL A 414 -18.05 1.18 -2.45
CA VAL A 414 -18.99 1.51 -3.52
C VAL A 414 -19.61 0.23 -4.04
N LYS A 415 -20.93 0.13 -3.90
CA LYS A 415 -21.69 -1.00 -4.40
C LYS A 415 -21.93 -0.85 -5.90
N VAL A 416 -21.49 -1.83 -6.67
CA VAL A 416 -21.73 -1.94 -8.11
C VAL A 416 -22.79 -3.02 -8.33
N LEU A 417 -23.90 -2.67 -9.00
CA LEU A 417 -24.93 -3.65 -9.30
C LEU A 417 -24.41 -4.64 -10.34
N SER A 418 -24.52 -5.94 -10.07
CA SER A 418 -24.09 -6.97 -11.04
C SER A 418 -24.87 -6.89 -12.35
N LYS A 419 -26.12 -6.40 -12.31
CA LYS A 419 -26.94 -6.17 -13.50
C LYS A 419 -26.36 -5.00 -14.32
N GLY A 420 -25.76 -5.32 -15.46
CA GLY A 420 -25.19 -4.34 -16.40
C GLY A 420 -23.67 -4.41 -16.55
N LEU A 421 -23.00 -5.23 -15.74
CA LEU A 421 -21.57 -5.55 -15.87
C LEU A 421 -21.32 -6.61 -16.97
N TYR A 422 -20.05 -6.88 -17.27
CA TYR A 422 -19.66 -7.98 -18.16
C TYR A 422 -19.89 -9.33 -17.48
N GLU A 423 -20.16 -10.35 -18.29
CA GLU A 423 -20.24 -11.74 -17.82
C GLU A 423 -18.92 -12.22 -17.21
N ASN A 424 -17.80 -11.77 -17.77
CA ASN A 424 -16.47 -12.07 -17.25
C ASN A 424 -16.13 -11.16 -16.05
N PRO A 425 -15.96 -11.72 -14.83
CA PRO A 425 -15.63 -10.94 -13.64
C PRO A 425 -14.28 -10.22 -13.73
N ALA A 426 -13.30 -10.79 -14.45
CA ALA A 426 -11.99 -10.17 -14.61
C ALA A 426 -12.11 -8.82 -15.34
N MET A 427 -12.96 -8.75 -16.38
CA MET A 427 -13.21 -7.51 -17.11
C MET A 427 -13.92 -6.45 -16.25
N ASN A 428 -14.74 -6.87 -15.28
CA ASN A 428 -15.36 -5.92 -14.34
C ASN A 428 -14.32 -5.24 -13.45
N GLY A 429 -13.25 -5.94 -13.08
CA GLY A 429 -12.09 -5.36 -12.37
C GLY A 429 -11.27 -4.38 -13.21
N VAL A 430 -11.25 -4.56 -14.54
CA VAL A 430 -10.53 -3.69 -15.48
C VAL A 430 -11.10 -2.26 -15.51
N ILE A 431 -12.42 -2.10 -15.28
CA ILE A 431 -13.08 -0.77 -15.23
C ILE A 431 -12.47 0.13 -14.15
N PRO A 432 -12.54 -0.20 -12.84
CA PRO A 432 -11.93 0.61 -11.79
C PRO A 432 -10.40 0.57 -11.80
N LYS A 433 -9.77 -0.31 -12.58
CA LYS A 433 -8.31 -0.36 -12.75
C LYS A 433 -7.79 0.71 -13.70
N TYR A 434 -8.36 0.83 -14.90
CA TYR A 434 -7.85 1.75 -15.94
C TYR A 434 -8.68 3.02 -16.10
N LEU A 435 -9.97 3.00 -15.77
CA LEU A 435 -10.85 4.16 -15.94
C LEU A 435 -11.02 4.99 -14.66
N VAL A 436 -10.03 4.98 -13.75
CA VAL A 436 -10.05 5.78 -12.51
C VAL A 436 -10.23 7.27 -12.81
N HIS A 437 -9.61 7.76 -13.88
CA HIS A 437 -9.75 9.16 -14.31
C HIS A 437 -11.17 9.52 -14.78
N ARG A 438 -11.95 8.54 -15.28
CA ARG A 438 -13.38 8.73 -15.62
C ARG A 438 -14.27 8.62 -14.38
N LEU A 439 -13.90 7.75 -13.43
CA LEU A 439 -14.61 7.54 -12.17
C LEU A 439 -14.42 8.72 -11.20
N PHE A 440 -13.22 9.31 -11.16
CA PHE A 440 -12.82 10.39 -10.25
C PHE A 440 -12.29 11.58 -11.06
N PRO A 441 -13.16 12.30 -11.80
CA PRO A 441 -12.75 13.32 -12.77
C PRO A 441 -12.01 14.51 -12.15
N ASN A 442 -12.20 14.76 -10.85
CA ASN A 442 -11.57 15.86 -10.11
C ASN A 442 -10.30 15.45 -9.34
N SER A 443 -9.91 14.17 -9.42
CA SER A 443 -8.64 13.70 -8.87
C SER A 443 -7.47 14.03 -9.81
N LYS A 444 -6.32 14.38 -9.23
CA LYS A 444 -5.07 14.67 -9.96
C LYS A 444 -4.13 13.49 -9.98
N PHE A 445 -4.19 12.64 -8.97
CA PHE A 445 -3.42 11.41 -8.91
C PHE A 445 -4.31 10.24 -8.50
N SER A 446 -3.98 9.06 -8.99
CA SER A 446 -4.60 7.82 -8.53
C SER A 446 -3.60 6.71 -8.27
N ILE A 447 -3.94 5.84 -7.33
CA ILE A 447 -3.28 4.56 -7.10
C ILE A 447 -4.32 3.48 -7.27
N TRP A 448 -4.11 2.58 -8.22
CA TRP A 448 -4.80 1.29 -8.27
C TRP A 448 -4.02 0.27 -7.45
N ILE A 449 -4.71 -0.44 -6.58
CA ILE A 449 -4.18 -1.57 -5.82
C ILE A 449 -5.09 -2.79 -6.01
N ASP A 450 -4.54 -3.86 -6.54
CA ASP A 450 -5.22 -5.15 -6.62
C ASP A 450 -5.60 -5.62 -5.20
N ALA A 451 -6.79 -6.18 -5.04
CA ALA A 451 -7.30 -6.55 -3.72
C ALA A 451 -6.47 -7.63 -3.02
N LYS A 452 -5.67 -8.38 -3.78
CA LYS A 452 -4.69 -9.32 -3.23
C LYS A 452 -3.54 -8.63 -2.48
N LEU A 453 -3.35 -7.32 -2.67
CA LEU A 453 -2.27 -6.55 -2.06
C LEU A 453 -2.73 -5.76 -0.83
N GLN A 454 -1.84 -5.66 0.15
CA GLN A 454 -1.94 -4.71 1.25
C GLN A 454 -0.89 -3.61 1.08
N LEU A 455 -1.34 -2.36 1.05
CA LEU A 455 -0.44 -1.20 1.00
C LEU A 455 0.27 -1.02 2.34
N MET A 456 1.61 -0.96 2.32
CA MET A 456 2.43 -0.83 3.53
C MET A 456 3.06 0.56 3.70
N VAL A 457 3.00 1.40 2.67
CA VAL A 457 3.59 2.73 2.64
C VAL A 457 2.51 3.77 2.34
N ASP A 458 2.66 4.95 2.92
CA ASP A 458 1.74 6.06 2.70
C ASP A 458 1.58 6.41 1.20
N PRO A 459 0.35 6.53 0.68
CA PRO A 459 0.09 6.81 -0.73
C PRO A 459 0.67 8.15 -1.21
N LEU A 460 0.81 9.16 -0.34
CA LEU A 460 1.42 10.44 -0.69
C LEU A 460 2.91 10.26 -0.95
N LEU A 461 3.60 9.51 -0.08
CA LEU A 461 5.02 9.20 -0.24
C LEU A 461 5.28 8.38 -1.51
N LEU A 462 4.41 7.43 -1.82
CA LEU A 462 4.53 6.61 -3.03
C LEU A 462 4.35 7.42 -4.32
N ILE A 463 3.31 8.28 -4.39
CA ILE A 463 3.13 9.16 -5.55
C ILE A 463 4.31 10.11 -5.71
N HIS A 464 4.77 10.69 -4.61
CA HIS A 464 5.89 11.63 -4.65
C HIS A 464 7.16 10.95 -5.17
N SER A 465 7.49 9.78 -4.63
CA SER A 465 8.75 9.09 -4.97
C SER A 465 8.70 8.48 -6.36
N LEU A 466 7.61 7.79 -6.72
CA LEU A 466 7.57 7.01 -7.97
C LEU A 466 7.01 7.78 -9.17
N VAL A 467 6.30 8.89 -8.96
CA VAL A 467 5.65 9.64 -10.05
C VAL A 467 6.16 11.08 -10.12
N VAL A 468 6.12 11.83 -9.01
CA VAL A 468 6.47 13.26 -9.03
C VAL A 468 7.98 13.46 -9.19
N SER A 469 8.79 12.79 -8.36
CA SER A 469 10.26 12.91 -8.36
C SER A 469 10.86 12.40 -9.67
N GLU A 470 10.29 11.32 -10.21
CA GLU A 470 10.68 10.76 -11.51
C GLU A 470 10.12 11.53 -12.72
N ASN A 471 9.30 12.57 -12.49
CA ASN A 471 8.61 13.33 -13.53
C ASN A 471 7.84 12.42 -14.53
N ALA A 472 7.21 11.38 -14.01
CA ALA A 472 6.48 10.38 -14.78
C ALA A 472 4.98 10.72 -14.85
N ASP A 473 4.32 10.24 -15.91
CA ASP A 473 2.86 10.26 -16.04
C ASP A 473 2.23 9.06 -15.32
N MET A 474 2.95 7.94 -15.26
CA MET A 474 2.51 6.68 -14.67
C MET A 474 3.71 5.92 -14.09
N ALA A 475 3.50 5.19 -13.00
CA ALA A 475 4.46 4.25 -12.45
C ALA A 475 3.83 2.86 -12.26
N ILE A 476 4.59 1.82 -12.60
CA ILE A 476 4.14 0.42 -12.56
C ILE A 476 5.34 -0.50 -12.32
N SER A 477 5.13 -1.63 -11.64
CA SER A 477 6.21 -2.61 -11.47
C SER A 477 6.51 -3.31 -12.80
N LYS A 478 7.77 -3.67 -13.03
CA LYS A 478 8.10 -4.64 -14.07
C LYS A 478 7.69 -6.04 -13.66
N HIS A 479 7.40 -6.89 -14.64
CA HIS A 479 7.16 -8.30 -14.39
C HIS A 479 8.48 -8.99 -13.95
N PRO A 480 8.47 -9.89 -12.96
CA PRO A 480 9.69 -10.46 -12.38
C PRO A 480 10.51 -11.36 -13.31
N TYR A 481 9.91 -11.86 -14.40
CA TYR A 481 10.53 -12.87 -15.27
C TYR A 481 10.47 -12.50 -16.77
N TYR A 482 9.26 -12.34 -17.30
CA TYR A 482 9.07 -12.03 -18.72
C TYR A 482 9.43 -10.60 -19.10
N ILE A 483 10.10 -10.47 -20.23
CA ILE A 483 10.53 -9.22 -20.84
C ILE A 483 9.71 -8.94 -22.10
N HIS A 484 9.40 -9.99 -22.89
CA HIS A 484 8.68 -9.86 -24.16
C HIS A 484 7.19 -10.19 -23.98
N THR A 485 6.30 -9.44 -24.64
CA THR A 485 4.85 -9.70 -24.62
C THR A 485 4.50 -11.13 -25.04
N MET A 486 5.25 -11.68 -25.99
CA MET A 486 5.00 -13.04 -26.48
C MET A 486 5.30 -14.13 -25.43
N GLU A 487 6.24 -13.89 -24.51
CA GLU A 487 6.51 -14.82 -23.40
C GLU A 487 5.29 -14.92 -22.46
N GLU A 488 4.67 -13.79 -22.10
CA GLU A 488 3.44 -13.79 -21.28
C GLU A 488 2.26 -14.39 -22.05
N ALA A 489 2.17 -14.20 -23.38
CA ALA A 489 1.15 -14.84 -24.20
C ALA A 489 1.29 -16.37 -24.18
N MET A 490 2.51 -16.89 -24.44
CA MET A 490 2.80 -18.32 -24.39
C MET A 490 2.54 -18.90 -23.00
N ALA A 491 2.95 -18.19 -21.94
CA ALA A 491 2.67 -18.60 -20.57
C ALA A 491 1.16 -18.61 -20.26
N THR A 492 0.42 -17.59 -20.70
CA THR A 492 -1.04 -17.50 -20.52
C THR A 492 -1.76 -18.69 -21.14
N ALA A 493 -1.36 -19.09 -22.35
CA ALA A 493 -1.89 -20.28 -23.02
C ALA A 493 -1.50 -21.57 -22.29
N ARG A 494 -0.21 -21.75 -21.98
CA ARG A 494 0.34 -22.96 -21.37
C ARG A 494 -0.26 -23.26 -20.00
N TRP A 495 -0.41 -22.23 -19.17
CA TRP A 495 -0.93 -22.34 -17.81
C TRP A 495 -2.45 -22.27 -17.73
N GLN A 496 -3.17 -22.23 -18.87
CA GLN A 496 -4.63 -22.13 -18.94
C GLN A 496 -5.19 -20.95 -18.12
N LYS A 497 -4.42 -19.86 -18.01
CA LYS A 497 -4.89 -18.61 -17.36
C LYS A 497 -6.05 -17.99 -18.14
N TRP A 498 -6.16 -18.31 -19.43
CA TRP A 498 -7.26 -17.95 -20.30
C TRP A 498 -7.72 -19.17 -21.10
N TRP A 499 -9.03 -19.38 -21.20
CA TRP A 499 -9.60 -20.58 -21.83
C TRP A 499 -9.72 -20.46 -23.35
N ASP A 500 -9.92 -19.24 -23.89
CA ASP A 500 -10.01 -18.99 -25.33
C ASP A 500 -8.61 -18.76 -25.92
N VAL A 501 -7.90 -19.87 -26.12
CA VAL A 501 -6.56 -19.89 -26.71
C VAL A 501 -6.57 -19.38 -28.16
N ASP A 502 -7.64 -19.65 -28.92
CA ASP A 502 -7.77 -19.15 -30.28
C ASP A 502 -7.94 -17.62 -30.29
N GLY A 503 -8.68 -17.07 -29.33
CA GLY A 503 -8.80 -15.62 -29.10
C GLY A 503 -7.47 -14.98 -28.76
N LEU A 504 -6.68 -15.62 -27.89
CA LEU A 504 -5.32 -15.17 -27.56
C LEU A 504 -4.41 -15.17 -28.79
N LYS A 505 -4.46 -16.22 -29.63
CA LYS A 505 -3.71 -16.28 -30.89
C LYS A 505 -4.13 -15.13 -31.82
N ARG A 506 -5.44 -14.92 -32.03
CA ARG A 506 -5.96 -13.81 -32.86
C ARG A 506 -5.50 -12.45 -32.35
N GLN A 507 -5.48 -12.23 -31.04
CA GLN A 507 -4.99 -11.00 -30.44
C GLN A 507 -3.52 -10.76 -30.80
N MET A 508 -2.63 -11.73 -30.54
CA MET A 508 -1.20 -11.58 -30.80
C MET A 508 -0.90 -11.40 -32.29
N GLU A 509 -1.52 -12.20 -33.16
CA GLU A 509 -1.40 -12.07 -34.62
C GLU A 509 -1.84 -10.68 -35.10
N THR A 510 -2.92 -10.13 -34.53
CA THR A 510 -3.37 -8.77 -34.83
C THR A 510 -2.33 -7.74 -34.38
N TYR A 511 -1.74 -7.89 -33.20
CA TYR A 511 -0.73 -6.95 -32.72
C TYR A 511 0.55 -6.98 -33.55
N CYS A 512 1.05 -8.16 -33.92
CA CYS A 512 2.22 -8.28 -34.79
C CYS A 512 1.98 -7.66 -36.17
N GLU A 513 0.82 -7.89 -36.77
CA GLU A 513 0.42 -7.27 -38.03
C GLU A 513 0.36 -5.74 -37.97
N ASN A 514 0.00 -5.20 -36.80
CA ASN A 514 -0.21 -3.77 -36.58
C ASN A 514 0.94 -3.11 -35.79
N GLY A 515 2.15 -3.69 -35.83
CA GLY A 515 3.36 -2.99 -35.40
C GLY A 515 3.89 -3.32 -34.00
N LEU A 516 3.42 -4.39 -33.36
CA LEU A 516 4.07 -4.92 -32.15
C LEU A 516 5.43 -5.52 -32.52
N LEU A 517 6.48 -5.05 -31.85
CA LEU A 517 7.86 -5.51 -31.98
C LEU A 517 8.39 -6.06 -30.65
N PRO A 518 9.36 -6.99 -30.65
CA PRO A 518 9.94 -7.49 -29.40
C PRO A 518 10.65 -6.38 -28.64
N TRP A 519 10.76 -6.55 -27.32
CA TRP A 519 11.57 -5.66 -26.50
C TRP A 519 13.02 -5.64 -27.01
N SER A 520 13.60 -4.45 -27.07
CA SER A 520 15.02 -4.25 -27.39
C SER A 520 15.54 -2.99 -26.68
N PRO A 521 16.86 -2.79 -26.56
CA PRO A 521 17.43 -1.59 -25.95
C PRO A 521 17.00 -0.27 -26.60
N SER A 522 16.48 -0.29 -27.83
CA SER A 522 15.92 0.89 -28.50
C SER A 522 14.63 1.41 -27.84
N LYS A 523 13.95 0.58 -27.03
CA LYS A 523 12.74 0.94 -26.27
C LYS A 523 13.04 1.58 -24.91
N LEU A 524 14.31 1.84 -24.58
CA LEU A 524 14.67 2.57 -23.37
C LEU A 524 13.96 3.94 -23.33
N PRO A 525 13.49 4.39 -22.17
CA PRO A 525 13.85 3.92 -20.83
C PRO A 525 13.01 2.74 -20.31
N TYR A 526 12.18 2.07 -21.12
CA TYR A 526 11.36 0.95 -20.65
C TYR A 526 12.18 -0.35 -20.59
N PRO A 527 12.40 -0.94 -19.40
CA PRO A 527 13.23 -2.12 -19.23
C PRO A 527 12.54 -3.43 -19.64
N SER A 528 11.23 -3.41 -19.89
CA SER A 528 10.43 -4.58 -20.27
C SER A 528 9.17 -4.17 -21.02
N ASP A 529 8.62 -5.08 -21.84
CA ASP A 529 7.30 -4.97 -22.46
C ASP A 529 6.17 -5.49 -21.56
N VAL A 530 6.51 -6.20 -20.47
CA VAL A 530 5.55 -6.89 -19.60
C VAL A 530 5.56 -6.26 -18.19
N PRO A 531 4.48 -5.60 -17.75
CA PRO A 531 4.37 -5.08 -16.40
C PRO A 531 3.85 -6.11 -15.39
N ASP A 532 4.07 -5.86 -14.10
CA ASP A 532 3.17 -6.33 -13.05
C ASP A 532 2.19 -5.19 -12.70
N SER A 533 0.95 -5.39 -13.12
CA SER A 533 -0.12 -4.40 -13.05
C SER A 533 -0.94 -4.46 -11.77
N ALA A 534 -0.46 -5.17 -10.74
CA ALA A 534 -1.14 -5.27 -9.45
C ALA A 534 -1.11 -3.95 -8.64
N LEU A 535 -0.11 -3.10 -8.86
CA LEU A 535 -0.02 -1.74 -8.32
C LEU A 535 0.27 -0.75 -9.45
N ILE A 536 -0.57 0.27 -9.61
CA ILE A 536 -0.40 1.29 -10.65
C ILE A 536 -0.59 2.67 -10.05
N LEU A 537 0.38 3.56 -10.21
CA LEU A 537 0.30 4.96 -9.80
C LEU A 537 0.20 5.84 -11.03
N ARG A 538 -0.68 6.84 -11.02
CA ARG A 538 -0.91 7.72 -12.16
C ARG A 538 -1.01 9.16 -11.74
N ARG A 539 -0.43 10.02 -12.56
CA ARG A 539 -0.74 11.44 -12.63
C ARG A 539 -1.75 11.64 -13.76
N HIS A 540 -2.95 12.10 -13.42
CA HIS A 540 -4.00 12.33 -14.39
C HIS A 540 -3.67 13.52 -15.29
N GLY A 541 -3.67 13.24 -16.59
CA GLY A 541 -3.31 14.18 -17.65
C GLY A 541 -3.52 13.52 -19.01
N LEU A 542 -3.24 14.24 -20.09
CA LEU A 542 -3.51 13.78 -21.46
C LEU A 542 -2.89 12.40 -21.75
N ARG A 543 -1.59 12.23 -21.50
CA ARG A 543 -0.82 11.00 -21.80
C ARG A 543 -1.31 9.80 -21.01
N SER A 544 -1.39 9.91 -19.68
CA SER A 544 -1.84 8.82 -18.81
C SER A 544 -3.30 8.43 -19.08
N ASN A 545 -4.19 9.42 -19.29
CA ASN A 545 -5.59 9.13 -19.57
C ASN A 545 -5.75 8.48 -20.95
N LEU A 546 -5.03 8.95 -21.98
CA LEU A 546 -5.04 8.35 -23.33
C LEU A 546 -4.60 6.89 -23.27
N PHE A 547 -3.49 6.61 -22.59
CA PHE A 547 -3.00 5.25 -22.37
C PHE A 547 -4.06 4.37 -21.70
N SER A 548 -4.65 4.85 -20.61
CA SER A 548 -5.73 4.15 -19.91
C SER A 548 -6.94 3.85 -20.80
N CYS A 549 -7.34 4.79 -21.67
CA CYS A 549 -8.47 4.61 -22.58
C CYS A 549 -8.17 3.58 -23.67
N LEU A 550 -7.01 3.71 -24.34
CA LEU A 550 -6.57 2.79 -25.38
C LEU A 550 -6.45 1.37 -24.83
N LEU A 551 -5.79 1.23 -23.68
CA LEU A 551 -5.63 -0.07 -23.04
C LEU A 551 -6.99 -0.67 -22.69
N PHE A 552 -7.90 0.09 -22.07
CA PHE A 552 -9.25 -0.41 -21.78
C PHE A 552 -9.98 -0.93 -23.03
N ASN A 553 -9.87 -0.24 -24.16
CA ASN A 553 -10.49 -0.65 -25.42
C ASN A 553 -9.89 -1.96 -25.97
N GLU A 554 -8.57 -2.13 -25.88
CA GLU A 554 -7.90 -3.38 -26.27
C GLU A 554 -8.31 -4.56 -25.38
N LEU A 555 -8.51 -4.31 -24.08
CA LEU A 555 -8.95 -5.35 -23.13
C LEU A 555 -10.40 -5.77 -23.35
N GLU A 556 -11.29 -4.83 -23.70
CA GLU A 556 -12.67 -5.19 -24.08
C GLU A 556 -12.70 -5.98 -25.40
N ALA A 557 -11.89 -5.57 -26.39
CA ALA A 557 -11.90 -6.18 -27.71
C ALA A 557 -11.34 -7.61 -27.74
N PHE A 558 -10.41 -7.94 -26.83
CA PHE A 558 -9.72 -9.22 -26.84
C PHE A 558 -9.80 -9.95 -25.49
N ASN A 559 -8.95 -9.57 -24.55
CA ASN A 559 -8.69 -10.32 -23.33
C ASN A 559 -8.42 -9.34 -22.18
N PRO A 560 -9.04 -9.51 -20.99
CA PRO A 560 -8.80 -8.64 -19.84
C PRO A 560 -7.37 -8.72 -19.25
N ARG A 561 -6.50 -9.61 -19.76
CA ARG A 561 -5.10 -9.76 -19.35
C ARG A 561 -4.25 -8.61 -19.90
N ASP A 562 -4.15 -7.54 -19.12
CA ASP A 562 -3.52 -6.28 -19.52
C ASP A 562 -2.06 -6.32 -19.96
N GLN A 563 -1.29 -7.28 -19.45
CA GLN A 563 0.09 -7.51 -19.85
C GLN A 563 0.26 -7.75 -21.36
N LEU A 564 -0.75 -8.30 -22.03
CA LEU A 564 -0.71 -8.63 -23.46
C LEU A 564 -0.86 -7.39 -24.35
N ALA A 565 -1.67 -6.42 -23.92
CA ALA A 565 -1.93 -5.19 -24.69
C ALA A 565 -0.98 -4.04 -24.31
N PHE A 566 -0.24 -4.17 -23.20
CA PHE A 566 0.52 -3.09 -22.60
C PHE A 566 1.55 -2.46 -23.55
N ALA A 567 2.47 -3.25 -24.09
CA ALA A 567 3.52 -2.76 -24.99
C ALA A 567 2.95 -2.28 -26.32
N TYR A 568 1.96 -3.00 -26.87
CA TYR A 568 1.27 -2.59 -28.09
C TYR A 568 0.69 -1.17 -27.98
N VAL A 569 -0.01 -0.88 -26.88
CA VAL A 569 -0.56 0.46 -26.63
C VAL A 569 0.54 1.49 -26.33
N ARG A 570 1.48 1.16 -25.45
CA ARG A 570 2.56 2.06 -25.03
C ARG A 570 3.41 2.53 -26.21
N ASP A 571 3.74 1.61 -27.13
CA ASP A 571 4.68 1.87 -28.21
C ASP A 571 4.04 2.64 -29.37
N LEU A 572 2.75 2.40 -29.63
CA LEU A 572 2.03 3.00 -30.75
C LEU A 572 1.30 4.31 -30.40
N MET A 573 1.09 4.60 -29.11
CA MET A 573 0.36 5.81 -28.72
C MET A 573 1.18 7.10 -28.96
N SER A 574 0.48 8.16 -29.36
CA SER A 574 1.02 9.52 -29.42
C SER A 574 0.00 10.51 -28.83
N PRO A 575 0.38 11.38 -27.88
CA PRO A 575 1.73 11.60 -27.34
C PRO A 575 2.25 10.44 -26.46
N ARG A 576 3.56 10.18 -26.51
CA ARG A 576 4.21 9.10 -25.75
C ARG A 576 4.05 9.26 -24.23
N LEU A 577 3.66 8.17 -23.56
CA LEU A 577 3.55 8.08 -22.10
C LEU A 577 4.93 8.18 -21.45
N LYS A 578 5.11 8.99 -20.41
CA LYS A 578 6.28 8.91 -19.53
C LYS A 578 6.03 7.88 -18.44
N LEU A 579 6.64 6.70 -18.57
CA LEU A 579 6.45 5.59 -17.65
C LEU A 579 7.68 5.40 -16.77
N ASN A 580 7.49 5.39 -15.46
CA ASN A 580 8.45 4.84 -14.51
C ASN A 580 8.14 3.35 -14.28
N MET A 581 8.97 2.47 -14.83
CA MET A 581 8.80 1.03 -14.67
C MET A 581 9.80 0.52 -13.64
N PHE A 582 9.36 0.40 -12.38
CA PHE A 582 10.24 0.10 -11.25
C PHE A 582 10.47 -1.39 -11.06
N GLU A 583 11.58 -1.71 -10.40
CA GLU A 583 12.01 -3.05 -10.07
C GLU A 583 11.03 -3.76 -9.12
N VAL A 584 10.88 -5.09 -9.24
CA VAL A 584 9.93 -5.84 -8.42
C VAL A 584 10.31 -5.83 -6.92
N GLU A 585 11.58 -5.62 -6.60
CA GLU A 585 12.06 -5.42 -5.23
C GLU A 585 11.41 -4.19 -4.59
N VAL A 586 11.22 -3.12 -5.37
CA VAL A 586 10.50 -1.93 -4.92
C VAL A 586 9.04 -2.28 -4.63
N PHE A 587 8.40 -3.06 -5.51
CA PHE A 587 7.04 -3.55 -5.30
C PHE A 587 6.93 -4.32 -3.98
N GLU A 588 7.82 -5.28 -3.75
CA GLU A 588 7.89 -6.11 -2.55
C GLU A 588 8.16 -5.30 -1.25
N GLN A 589 8.80 -4.14 -1.34
CA GLN A 589 8.99 -3.22 -0.22
C GLN A 589 7.70 -2.48 0.14
N VAL A 590 6.93 -2.03 -0.86
CA VAL A 590 5.79 -1.12 -0.66
C VAL A 590 4.44 -1.81 -0.44
N VAL A 591 4.32 -3.09 -0.81
CA VAL A 591 3.11 -3.90 -0.59
C VAL A 591 3.43 -5.27 0.01
N VAL A 592 2.40 -5.90 0.58
CA VAL A 592 2.40 -7.34 0.91
C VAL A 592 1.35 -8.03 0.04
N GLU A 593 1.74 -9.08 -0.68
CA GLU A 593 0.85 -9.88 -1.51
C GLU A 593 0.22 -11.03 -0.70
N TYR A 594 -1.05 -11.30 -0.97
CA TYR A 594 -1.82 -12.40 -0.39
C TYR A 594 -2.38 -13.27 -1.50
N ARG A 595 -2.54 -14.57 -1.22
CA ARG A 595 -3.29 -15.45 -2.13
C ARG A 595 -4.76 -15.10 -2.12
N HIS A 596 -5.38 -15.24 -3.28
CA HIS A 596 -6.83 -15.16 -3.46
C HIS A 596 -7.57 -16.13 -2.53
N ASN A 597 -8.84 -15.83 -2.22
CA ASN A 597 -9.67 -16.73 -1.44
C ASN A 597 -9.75 -18.09 -2.14
N ILE A 598 -9.30 -19.14 -1.45
CA ILE A 598 -9.52 -20.52 -1.91
C ILE A 598 -11.03 -20.74 -1.87
N LYS A 599 -11.70 -20.63 -3.02
CA LYS A 599 -13.04 -21.20 -3.15
C LYS A 599 -12.89 -22.68 -2.78
N ARG A 600 -13.65 -23.17 -1.81
CA ARG A 600 -13.85 -24.61 -1.66
C ARG A 600 -14.43 -25.07 -2.99
N GLY A 601 -13.56 -25.58 -3.87
CA GLY A 601 -13.97 -26.10 -5.15
C GLY A 601 -15.07 -27.13 -4.89
N GLY A 602 -16.17 -27.01 -5.63
CA GLY A 602 -17.02 -28.14 -5.89
C GLY A 602 -16.15 -29.21 -6.52
N GLY A 603 -15.60 -30.07 -5.67
CA GLY A 603 -15.04 -31.34 -6.08
C GLY A 603 -16.12 -32.09 -6.84
N ALA A 604 -15.70 -32.78 -7.89
CA ALA A 604 -16.52 -33.75 -8.57
C ALA A 604 -17.14 -34.72 -7.55
N SER A 605 -18.42 -34.51 -7.23
CA SER A 605 -19.28 -35.51 -6.63
C SER A 605 -20.65 -35.33 -7.23
N GLY A 606 -21.07 -36.29 -8.06
CA GLY A 606 -22.36 -36.26 -8.72
C GLY A 606 -23.49 -36.18 -7.69
N ARG A 607 -24.32 -35.15 -7.83
CA ARG A 607 -25.74 -35.20 -7.49
C ARG A 607 -26.51 -34.51 -8.59
N GLN A 608 -27.43 -35.27 -9.17
CA GLN A 608 -28.42 -34.80 -10.11
C GLN A 608 -29.26 -33.72 -9.46
N GLU A 609 -29.26 -32.52 -10.04
CA GLU A 609 -30.43 -31.64 -9.98
C GLU A 609 -30.92 -31.41 -11.40
N VAL A 610 -32.23 -31.62 -11.54
CA VAL A 610 -32.99 -31.73 -12.77
C VAL A 610 -33.44 -30.32 -13.17
N GLY A 611 -33.09 -29.85 -14.37
CA GLY A 611 -33.75 -28.66 -14.96
C GLY A 611 -32.96 -27.89 -16.01
N LEU A 612 -33.33 -28.10 -17.28
CA LEU A 612 -33.07 -27.31 -18.50
C LEU A 612 -31.64 -27.28 -19.08
N LYS A 613 -31.50 -28.09 -20.15
CA LYS A 613 -30.36 -28.21 -21.07
C LYS A 613 -30.08 -26.89 -21.81
N GLY A 614 -28.97 -26.23 -21.48
CA GLY A 614 -28.22 -25.34 -22.39
C GLY A 614 -27.16 -26.12 -23.17
N PRO A 615 -26.69 -25.66 -24.33
CA PRO A 615 -25.88 -26.47 -25.24
C PRO A 615 -24.49 -26.76 -24.66
N LYS A 616 -24.09 -28.03 -24.75
CA LYS A 616 -22.79 -28.57 -24.32
C LYS A 616 -21.64 -27.73 -24.89
N SER A 617 -20.91 -27.03 -24.04
CA SER A 617 -19.68 -26.35 -24.45
C SER A 617 -18.61 -27.39 -24.84
N LYS A 618 -17.90 -27.08 -25.92
CA LYS A 618 -16.99 -27.98 -26.65
C LYS A 618 -15.83 -28.47 -25.77
N LYS A 619 -15.44 -29.72 -25.99
CA LYS A 619 -14.28 -30.41 -25.38
C LYS A 619 -13.00 -29.57 -25.47
N THR A 620 -12.23 -29.57 -24.39
CA THR A 620 -10.89 -28.99 -24.25
C THR A 620 -9.90 -29.62 -25.24
N LYS A 621 -9.22 -28.79 -26.05
CA LYS A 621 -8.02 -29.19 -26.80
C LYS A 621 -6.78 -28.82 -25.97
N ARG A 622 -5.91 -29.81 -25.70
CA ARG A 622 -4.56 -29.57 -25.18
C ARG A 622 -3.75 -28.95 -26.33
N VAL A 623 -3.03 -27.86 -26.04
CA VAL A 623 -2.16 -27.19 -27.02
C VAL A 623 -0.98 -28.13 -27.35
N GLY A 624 -0.78 -28.41 -28.65
CA GLY A 624 0.46 -28.99 -29.18
C GLY A 624 1.54 -27.91 -29.37
N PRO A 625 2.76 -28.26 -29.81
CA PRO A 625 3.86 -27.30 -30.03
C PRO A 625 3.53 -26.10 -30.94
N ASP A 626 2.42 -26.19 -31.68
CA ASP A 626 2.06 -25.34 -32.81
C ASP A 626 1.16 -24.14 -32.46
N LEU A 627 1.22 -23.59 -31.24
CA LEU A 627 0.35 -22.48 -30.82
C LEU A 627 0.37 -21.32 -31.84
N LEU A 628 1.53 -21.05 -32.46
CA LEU A 628 1.71 -20.01 -33.47
C LEU A 628 1.93 -20.55 -34.89
N TYR A 629 2.00 -21.88 -35.08
CA TYR A 629 2.09 -22.49 -36.41
C TYR A 629 0.68 -22.73 -36.99
N VAL A 630 0.50 -22.53 -38.28
CA VAL A 630 -0.78 -22.74 -38.98
C VAL A 630 -0.58 -23.82 -40.04
N ASN A 631 -1.24 -24.97 -39.90
CA ASN A 631 -1.37 -26.00 -40.95
C ASN A 631 -0.07 -26.36 -41.71
N GLY A 632 1.07 -26.50 -41.03
CA GLY A 632 2.33 -26.84 -41.69
C GLY A 632 2.86 -25.77 -42.67
N SER A 633 2.31 -24.54 -42.64
CA SER A 633 2.91 -23.37 -43.27
C SER A 633 3.72 -22.58 -42.24
N CYS A 634 4.92 -22.19 -42.64
CA CYS A 634 5.95 -21.51 -41.86
C CYS A 634 5.55 -20.09 -41.37
N CYS A 635 4.44 -19.51 -41.84
CA CYS A 635 4.27 -18.05 -41.83
C CYS A 635 3.05 -17.54 -41.05
N GLY A 636 3.14 -17.45 -39.71
CA GLY A 636 2.25 -16.61 -38.90
C GLY A 636 2.65 -15.12 -38.99
N LYS A 637 1.72 -14.17 -38.75
CA LYS A 637 2.03 -12.72 -38.79
C LYS A 637 3.02 -12.31 -37.71
N CYS A 638 3.14 -13.11 -36.64
CA CYS A 638 4.15 -12.94 -35.60
C CYS A 638 5.50 -13.60 -35.89
N GLN A 639 5.71 -14.23 -37.06
CA GLN A 639 6.97 -14.91 -37.36
C GLN A 639 8.18 -13.98 -37.24
N LYS A 640 8.11 -12.79 -37.83
CA LYS A 640 9.17 -11.78 -37.74
C LYS A 640 9.48 -11.39 -36.28
N TYR A 641 8.44 -11.21 -35.46
CA TYR A 641 8.59 -10.92 -34.04
C TYR A 641 9.37 -12.02 -33.32
N LEU A 642 9.01 -13.29 -33.59
CA LEU A 642 9.65 -14.45 -32.95
C LEU A 642 11.10 -14.61 -33.37
N LEU A 643 11.40 -14.44 -34.66
CA LEU A 643 12.76 -14.51 -35.21
C LEU A 643 13.66 -13.44 -34.57
N GLU A 644 13.19 -12.19 -34.52
CA GLU A 644 13.91 -11.08 -33.90
C GLU A 644 14.08 -11.29 -32.38
N MET A 645 13.07 -11.84 -31.69
CA MET A 645 13.14 -12.17 -30.27
C MET A 645 14.17 -13.28 -29.97
N TRP A 646 14.31 -14.28 -30.83
CA TRP A 646 15.26 -15.40 -30.66
C TRP A 646 16.65 -15.13 -31.23
N GLY A 647 16.86 -13.97 -31.89
CA GLY A 647 18.14 -13.62 -32.48
C GLY A 647 18.47 -14.41 -33.76
N GLU A 648 17.46 -14.99 -34.40
CA GLU A 648 17.61 -15.72 -35.67
C GLU A 648 17.28 -14.76 -36.83
N SER A 649 18.30 -14.26 -37.53
CA SER A 649 18.09 -13.49 -38.77
C SER A 649 17.68 -14.44 -39.89
N GLU A 650 16.67 -14.07 -40.70
CA GLU A 650 16.29 -14.79 -41.92
C GLU A 650 17.54 -14.95 -42.83
N SER A 651 18.08 -16.17 -42.86
CA SER A 651 19.21 -16.57 -43.71
C SER A 651 18.76 -16.93 -45.10
#